data_AF-A0A8H6G7S5-F1
#
_entry.id   AF-A0A8H6G7S5-F1
#
_cell.length_a   1.000
_cell.length_b   1.000
_cell.length_c   1.000
_cell.angle_alpha   90.00
_cell.angle_beta   90.00
_cell.angle_gamma   90.00
#
_symmetry.space_group_name_H-M   'P 1'
#
loop_
_entity.id
_entity.type
_entity.pdbx_description
1 polymer ?
#
loop_
_entity_poly.entity_id
_entity_poly.type
_entity_poly.pdbx_seq_one_letter_code
_entity_poly.pdbx_strand_id
1 'polypeptide(L)'
;MDVPKGATGKVGFYNEGFWGFNVDATKRYIASLHIRGDYSGSVEVYFNNSITGKKLSSAAVKVTQAESNGWKKIETPTFHPASSPGNPNNTFYFTFDGEALAGKSLHINLLSLFKQTYKNRFNGLREDLAQAVGDIGASWIRLPGGNNMEGVGFPYHFKWNETIGDLKDRPGRLGTWGDINTDGFGILEQMQMAKDLDLTVVLGLFAGLYLNGDIIAQKDIGPYVDLALSELEFLTGDTSTKYGSLRASLGFPQPFTVEWVEIGNEDYLNGGGPTYKSYRFRALYDAIRAKYPKMNVISSINPSPSPDKGNGEEHLKQWILRQEALGYAPTHAQVRAIASSVLKQQGDHKPLGKKWSSHFVERHLAVKTKLGRRTDWKRINAATPDNIRHLFNLYETVSWIPPRRRYNADEGGIMEGQGINGLVIGSSQESPNTVPVKTINARTWTSIVECISALGVALNPLVIFKAKSIQEQWFKKDFLAKHPGWHVTFSENGWTSNDIAVEWLGKVFLPQTQPEDPADGRLLIVDGHGSHTSDEFMTMCYLNNVHLLFFPAHTSHVLQPLDLGCFSSLKTAYRRLIGEHTALTDTTKVGKANFLEFYAKAREIGLRKENVQSGWKATGLYPKSVAKPLNSRWVVVAKRPAIPLRVTSDISTPKRGGDVVKLFAEKSGSPTSRLSIRKAAAALDKVAMEVILRDREIERLRVQLAQAKPAKRRKIVQDPNERFASLAQILAQANREPQQRVRKARNAVQEVIIVEGESSSESEEEPALARRSARNRRPTKYCMERDSSADEESD
;
A
#
# COMPACT_ATOMS: atom_id res chain seq x y z
N MET A 1 2.59 -62.19 14.70
CA MET A 1 2.47 -62.66 16.10
C MET A 1 2.89 -64.10 16.08
N ASP A 2 4.05 -64.40 16.65
CA ASP A 2 4.62 -65.74 16.66
C ASP A 2 4.33 -66.38 18.03
N VAL A 3 3.77 -67.58 18.02
CA VAL A 3 3.31 -68.26 19.24
C VAL A 3 4.24 -69.43 19.54
N PRO A 4 4.89 -69.49 20.72
CA PRO A 4 5.80 -70.57 21.07
C PRO A 4 5.16 -71.97 20.97
N LYS A 5 5.99 -72.98 20.70
CA LYS A 5 5.58 -74.39 20.81
C LYS A 5 5.17 -74.68 22.26
N GLY A 6 4.07 -75.38 22.45
CA GLY A 6 3.53 -75.71 23.77
C GLY A 6 2.84 -74.56 24.49
N ALA A 7 2.52 -73.45 23.82
CA ALA A 7 1.66 -72.41 24.38
C ALA A 7 0.25 -72.97 24.69
N THR A 8 -0.31 -72.57 25.83
CA THR A 8 -1.67 -72.94 26.27
C THR A 8 -2.46 -71.70 26.73
N GLY A 9 -3.78 -71.84 26.90
CA GLY A 9 -4.62 -70.74 27.39
C GLY A 9 -4.82 -69.61 26.37
N LYS A 10 -4.65 -68.35 26.81
CA LYS A 10 -4.85 -67.16 25.98
C LYS A 10 -3.51 -66.51 25.61
N VAL A 11 -3.29 -66.32 24.31
CA VAL A 11 -2.14 -65.57 23.76
C VAL A 11 -2.65 -64.36 22.98
N GLY A 12 -1.86 -63.29 22.85
CA GLY A 12 -2.34 -62.09 22.17
C GLY A 12 -1.48 -60.86 22.40
N PHE A 13 -2.10 -59.71 22.20
CA PHE A 13 -1.50 -58.39 22.33
C PHE A 13 -2.56 -57.38 22.79
N TYR A 14 -2.14 -56.19 23.16
CA TYR A 14 -3.03 -55.09 23.53
C TYR A 14 -2.64 -53.80 22.81
N ASN A 15 -3.58 -52.85 22.82
CA ASN A 15 -3.39 -51.49 22.37
C ASN A 15 -3.73 -50.55 23.55
N GLU A 16 -2.95 -49.50 23.73
CA GLU A 16 -3.11 -48.52 24.82
C GLU A 16 -4.05 -47.37 24.47
N GLY A 17 -4.50 -47.28 23.21
CA GLY A 17 -5.27 -46.16 22.70
C GLY A 17 -4.43 -44.89 22.59
N PHE A 18 -5.09 -43.76 22.33
CA PHE A 18 -4.46 -42.44 22.38
C PHE A 18 -4.44 -41.96 23.83
N TRP A 19 -3.40 -42.38 24.57
CA TRP A 19 -3.23 -42.16 26.01
C TRP A 19 -4.39 -42.74 26.85
N GLY A 20 -4.88 -43.93 26.47
CA GLY A 20 -5.95 -44.65 27.15
C GLY A 20 -7.28 -44.69 26.38
N PHE A 21 -8.27 -45.36 26.99
CA PHE A 21 -9.63 -45.46 26.48
C PHE A 21 -10.65 -45.00 27.53
N ASN A 22 -11.52 -44.05 27.18
CA ASN A 22 -12.65 -43.65 28.03
C ASN A 22 -13.81 -44.65 27.90
N VAL A 23 -13.75 -45.72 28.70
CA VAL A 23 -14.71 -46.84 28.69
C VAL A 23 -16.01 -46.45 29.38
N ASP A 24 -17.12 -46.70 28.68
CA ASP A 24 -18.45 -46.23 29.02
C ASP A 24 -19.48 -47.33 28.76
N ALA A 25 -20.12 -47.83 29.82
CA ALA A 25 -21.08 -48.93 29.80
C ALA A 25 -22.39 -48.59 29.04
N THR A 26 -22.72 -47.31 28.89
CA THR A 26 -23.98 -46.88 28.23
C THR A 26 -23.91 -46.90 26.71
N LYS A 27 -22.72 -47.21 26.15
CA LYS A 27 -22.42 -47.10 24.72
C LYS A 27 -21.97 -48.44 24.17
N ARG A 28 -22.41 -48.74 22.95
CA ARG A 28 -21.93 -49.91 22.20
C ARG A 28 -20.52 -49.70 21.69
N TYR A 29 -19.77 -50.79 21.57
CA TYR A 29 -18.48 -50.87 20.90
C TYR A 29 -18.51 -51.95 19.83
N ILE A 30 -17.71 -51.77 18.79
CA ILE A 30 -17.45 -52.79 17.76
C ILE A 30 -15.95 -52.82 17.48
N ALA A 31 -15.38 -54.03 17.41
CA ALA A 31 -13.97 -54.22 17.08
C ALA A 31 -13.84 -55.01 15.79
N SER A 32 -12.77 -54.73 15.03
CA SER A 32 -12.39 -55.56 13.89
C SER A 32 -10.88 -55.64 13.73
N LEU A 33 -10.44 -56.68 13.03
CA LEU A 33 -9.05 -56.95 12.67
C LEU A 33 -9.02 -57.77 11.39
N HIS A 34 -7.95 -57.68 10.62
CA HIS A 34 -7.65 -58.61 9.54
C HIS A 34 -6.59 -59.60 10.00
N ILE A 35 -6.76 -60.89 9.71
CA ILE A 35 -5.73 -61.91 9.97
C ILE A 35 -5.41 -62.73 8.71
N ARG A 36 -4.20 -63.30 8.66
CA ARG A 36 -3.75 -64.29 7.67
C ARG A 36 -2.86 -65.34 8.34
N GLY A 37 -3.16 -66.61 8.08
CA GLY A 37 -2.49 -67.78 8.66
C GLY A 37 -3.49 -68.85 9.12
N ASP A 38 -2.98 -70.02 9.51
CA ASP A 38 -3.79 -71.15 9.96
C ASP A 38 -4.31 -70.95 11.40
N TYR A 39 -5.61 -70.67 11.53
CA TYR A 39 -6.27 -70.52 12.82
C TYR A 39 -7.69 -71.12 12.82
N SER A 40 -7.97 -71.99 13.79
CA SER A 40 -9.33 -72.42 14.12
C SER A 40 -9.51 -72.35 15.63
N GLY A 41 -10.27 -71.36 16.10
CA GLY A 41 -10.39 -71.03 17.51
C GLY A 41 -11.27 -69.82 17.76
N SER A 42 -11.20 -69.26 18.98
CA SER A 42 -11.95 -68.04 19.32
C SER A 42 -11.03 -66.82 19.38
N VAL A 43 -11.37 -65.75 18.65
CA VAL A 43 -10.76 -64.44 18.85
C VAL A 43 -11.62 -63.69 19.86
N GLU A 44 -11.04 -63.32 20.99
CA GLU A 44 -11.70 -62.59 22.06
C GLU A 44 -11.04 -61.22 22.25
N VAL A 45 -11.87 -60.18 22.29
CA VAL A 45 -11.46 -58.79 22.53
C VAL A 45 -12.07 -58.25 23.81
N TYR A 46 -11.34 -57.39 24.53
CA TYR A 46 -11.84 -56.79 25.77
C TYR A 46 -11.10 -55.53 26.20
N PHE A 47 -11.80 -54.64 26.90
CA PHE A 47 -11.15 -53.65 27.76
C PHE A 47 -10.71 -54.26 29.10
N ASN A 48 -9.50 -53.95 29.50
CA ASN A 48 -8.96 -54.18 30.84
C ASN A 48 -8.68 -52.85 31.53
N ASN A 49 -9.07 -52.69 32.80
CA ASN A 49 -8.69 -51.52 33.57
C ASN A 49 -7.24 -51.66 34.06
N SER A 50 -6.37 -50.76 33.63
CA SER A 50 -4.91 -50.85 33.87
C SER A 50 -4.51 -50.57 35.32
N ILE A 51 -5.39 -49.98 36.14
CA ILE A 51 -5.14 -49.72 37.58
C ILE A 51 -5.49 -50.96 38.42
N THR A 52 -6.65 -51.56 38.16
CA THR A 52 -7.22 -52.64 39.00
C THR A 52 -7.00 -54.04 38.44
N GLY A 53 -6.52 -54.18 37.21
CA GLY A 53 -6.45 -55.45 36.50
C GLY A 53 -7.82 -56.06 36.16
N LYS A 54 -8.91 -55.30 36.35
CA LYS A 54 -10.28 -55.79 36.13
C LYS A 54 -10.65 -55.74 34.65
N LYS A 55 -10.98 -56.90 34.09
CA LYS A 55 -11.63 -57.02 32.78
C LYS A 55 -13.03 -56.40 32.83
N LEU A 56 -13.29 -55.45 31.93
CA LEU A 56 -14.49 -54.60 31.92
C LEU A 56 -15.55 -55.03 30.90
N SER A 57 -15.16 -55.85 29.92
CA SER A 57 -16.00 -56.29 28.80
C SER A 57 -15.44 -57.60 28.23
N SER A 58 -16.18 -58.23 27.32
CA SER A 58 -15.63 -59.19 26.38
C SER A 58 -16.57 -59.36 25.19
N ALA A 59 -16.02 -59.44 23.99
CA ALA A 59 -16.72 -59.98 22.82
C ALA A 59 -15.84 -61.06 22.18
N ALA A 60 -16.44 -62.17 21.77
CA ALA A 60 -15.72 -63.30 21.22
C ALA A 60 -16.36 -63.77 19.91
N VAL A 61 -15.52 -64.12 18.94
CA VAL A 61 -15.91 -64.62 17.61
C VAL A 61 -15.20 -65.95 17.39
N LYS A 62 -15.93 -66.98 16.94
CA LYS A 62 -15.31 -68.21 16.44
C LYS A 62 -14.83 -67.98 15.02
N VAL A 63 -13.57 -68.28 14.75
CA VAL A 63 -12.92 -68.08 13.47
C VAL A 63 -12.26 -69.38 13.05
N THR A 64 -12.56 -69.82 11.82
CA THR A 64 -11.78 -70.83 11.10
C THR A 64 -11.22 -70.18 9.84
N GLN A 65 -9.94 -70.41 9.59
CA GLN A 65 -9.17 -69.87 8.47
C GLN A 65 -7.94 -70.75 8.23
N ALA A 66 -7.67 -71.05 6.97
CA ALA A 66 -6.40 -71.60 6.51
C ALA A 66 -5.57 -70.49 5.84
N GLU A 67 -4.25 -70.64 5.77
CA GLU A 67 -3.36 -69.67 5.12
C GLU A 67 -3.72 -69.45 3.64
N SER A 68 -4.19 -70.49 2.95
CA SER A 68 -4.71 -70.46 1.57
C SER A 68 -5.83 -69.44 1.35
N ASN A 69 -6.53 -69.03 2.41
CA ASN A 69 -7.66 -68.11 2.32
C ASN A 69 -7.20 -66.63 2.25
N GLY A 70 -5.90 -66.36 2.36
CA GLY A 70 -5.35 -65.00 2.37
C GLY A 70 -5.79 -64.20 3.59
N TRP A 71 -6.00 -62.89 3.40
CA TRP A 71 -6.47 -61.99 4.45
C TRP A 71 -7.99 -62.10 4.66
N LYS A 72 -8.41 -62.24 5.91
CA LYS A 72 -9.82 -62.29 6.32
C LYS A 72 -10.11 -61.22 7.35
N LYS A 73 -11.13 -60.38 7.09
CA LYS A 73 -11.69 -59.49 8.12
C LYS A 73 -12.46 -60.31 9.15
N ILE A 74 -12.20 -60.03 10.42
CA ILE A 74 -12.99 -60.48 11.57
C ILE A 74 -13.58 -59.23 12.18
N GLU A 75 -14.88 -59.27 12.47
CA GLU A 75 -15.61 -58.20 13.14
C GLU A 75 -16.42 -58.82 14.28
N THR A 76 -16.43 -58.16 15.43
CA THR A 76 -17.18 -58.65 16.60
C THR A 76 -18.65 -58.28 16.50
N PRO A 77 -19.55 -59.04 17.15
CA PRO A 77 -20.82 -58.50 17.60
C PRO A 77 -20.60 -57.19 18.37
N THR A 78 -21.59 -56.30 18.36
CA THR A 78 -21.56 -55.12 19.21
C THR A 78 -21.63 -55.52 20.67
N PHE A 79 -20.83 -54.87 21.53
CA PHE A 79 -20.74 -55.19 22.95
C PHE A 79 -20.77 -53.94 23.83
N HIS A 80 -21.12 -54.13 25.10
CA HIS A 80 -21.18 -53.08 26.12
C HIS A 80 -20.26 -53.45 27.29
N PRO A 81 -19.49 -52.49 27.85
CA PRO A 81 -18.79 -52.67 29.12
C PRO A 81 -19.75 -52.89 30.28
N ALA A 82 -19.35 -53.72 31.25
CA ALA A 82 -20.11 -53.99 32.47
C ALA A 82 -20.12 -52.80 33.45
N SER A 83 -19.20 -51.84 33.31
CA SER A 83 -19.09 -50.64 34.16
C SER A 83 -18.26 -49.55 33.47
N SER A 84 -18.57 -48.28 33.74
CA SER A 84 -17.78 -47.12 33.34
C SER A 84 -16.74 -46.78 34.43
N PRO A 85 -15.42 -46.93 34.22
CA PRO A 85 -14.41 -46.68 35.26
C PRO A 85 -14.20 -45.21 35.63
N GLY A 86 -14.79 -44.26 34.88
CA GLY A 86 -14.67 -42.82 35.12
C GLY A 86 -13.28 -42.23 34.83
N ASN A 87 -12.36 -43.00 34.25
CA ASN A 87 -11.00 -42.59 33.95
C ASN A 87 -10.47 -43.32 32.68
N PRO A 88 -9.48 -42.75 31.96
CA PRO A 88 -9.00 -43.30 30.70
C PRO A 88 -8.01 -44.46 30.84
N ASN A 89 -7.58 -44.84 32.05
CA ASN A 89 -6.52 -45.84 32.29
C ASN A 89 -7.03 -47.28 32.04
N ASN A 90 -7.36 -47.57 30.79
CA ASN A 90 -7.85 -48.84 30.30
C ASN A 90 -7.13 -49.19 29.01
N THR A 91 -6.83 -50.46 28.82
CA THR A 91 -6.12 -51.04 27.68
C THR A 91 -7.06 -51.99 26.93
N PHE A 92 -6.93 -52.08 25.60
CA PHE A 92 -7.79 -52.95 24.78
C PHE A 92 -7.01 -54.15 24.24
N TYR A 93 -7.46 -55.35 24.57
CA TYR A 93 -6.80 -56.62 24.27
C TYR A 93 -7.43 -57.30 23.06
N PHE A 94 -6.59 -57.96 22.26
CA PHE A 94 -6.96 -58.97 21.27
C PHE A 94 -6.28 -60.27 21.64
N THR A 95 -7.07 -61.30 21.91
CA THR A 95 -6.59 -62.60 22.39
C THR A 95 -7.13 -63.75 21.56
N PHE A 96 -6.32 -64.80 21.47
CA PHE A 96 -6.50 -65.99 20.65
C PHE A 96 -6.29 -67.22 21.53
N ASP A 97 -6.72 -68.36 21.03
CA ASP A 97 -6.46 -69.67 21.62
C ASP A 97 -4.98 -70.04 21.41
N GLY A 98 -4.24 -70.18 22.52
CA GLY A 98 -2.82 -70.48 22.52
C GLY A 98 -2.51 -71.89 22.05
N GLU A 99 -3.39 -72.86 22.32
CA GLU A 99 -3.21 -74.26 21.94
C GLU A 99 -3.42 -74.41 20.43
N ALA A 100 -4.45 -73.75 19.88
CA ALA A 100 -4.72 -73.72 18.45
C ALA A 100 -3.58 -73.07 17.63
N LEU A 101 -2.83 -72.14 18.22
CA LEU A 101 -1.69 -71.44 17.61
C LEU A 101 -0.31 -71.96 18.03
N ALA A 102 -0.21 -72.98 18.90
CA ALA A 102 1.06 -73.41 19.47
C ALA A 102 2.09 -73.77 18.38
N GLY A 103 3.21 -73.05 18.34
CA GLY A 103 4.27 -73.22 17.35
C GLY A 103 3.97 -72.64 15.96
N LYS A 104 2.93 -71.81 15.81
CA LYS A 104 2.51 -71.17 14.56
C LYS A 104 2.68 -69.63 14.62
N SER A 105 2.60 -69.01 13.45
CA SER A 105 2.57 -67.55 13.30
C SER A 105 1.22 -67.10 12.76
N LEU A 106 0.71 -65.98 13.27
CA LEU A 106 -0.45 -65.29 12.73
C LEU A 106 -0.07 -63.86 12.31
N HIS A 107 -0.34 -63.52 11.06
CA HIS A 107 -0.23 -62.15 10.58
C HIS A 107 -1.52 -61.40 10.90
N ILE A 108 -1.40 -60.17 11.41
CA ILE A 108 -2.52 -59.31 11.81
C ILE A 108 -2.32 -57.95 11.14
N ASN A 109 -3.41 -57.32 10.69
CA ASN A 109 -3.42 -55.98 10.11
C ASN A 109 -4.75 -55.26 10.42
N LEU A 110 -4.81 -53.94 10.23
CA LEU A 110 -6.01 -53.11 10.28
C LEU A 110 -6.89 -53.38 11.52
N LEU A 111 -6.28 -53.17 12.69
CA LEU A 111 -6.95 -53.18 13.98
C LEU A 111 -7.86 -51.95 14.09
N SER A 112 -9.11 -52.15 14.47
CA SER A 112 -10.08 -51.06 14.63
C SER A 112 -11.00 -51.31 15.81
N LEU A 113 -11.33 -50.25 16.54
CA LEU A 113 -12.26 -50.25 17.67
C LEU A 113 -13.04 -48.94 17.66
N PHE A 114 -14.35 -49.01 17.41
CA PHE A 114 -15.23 -47.87 17.47
C PHE A 114 -16.17 -47.98 18.67
N LYS A 115 -16.13 -46.98 19.55
CA LYS A 115 -17.27 -46.60 20.40
C LYS A 115 -18.39 -46.09 19.50
N GLN A 116 -19.64 -46.10 19.98
CA GLN A 116 -20.74 -45.37 19.38
C GLN A 116 -20.32 -43.99 18.87
N THR A 117 -20.65 -43.69 17.62
CA THR A 117 -20.25 -42.49 16.88
C THR A 117 -21.36 -41.45 16.82
N TYR A 118 -20.98 -40.20 16.57
CA TYR A 118 -21.91 -39.09 16.35
C TYR A 118 -22.91 -39.44 15.23
N LYS A 119 -24.20 -39.24 15.51
CA LYS A 119 -25.35 -39.65 14.67
C LYS A 119 -25.27 -41.10 14.13
N ASN A 120 -24.56 -41.99 14.83
CA ASN A 120 -24.34 -43.39 14.45
C ASN A 120 -23.69 -43.60 13.07
N ARG A 121 -22.90 -42.63 12.57
CA ARG A 121 -22.19 -42.76 11.29
C ARG A 121 -21.16 -43.90 11.35
N PHE A 122 -21.14 -44.78 10.34
CA PHE A 122 -20.04 -45.72 10.14
C PHE A 122 -18.73 -44.95 9.89
N ASN A 123 -17.61 -45.43 10.44
CA ASN A 123 -16.32 -44.73 10.43
C ASN A 123 -16.41 -43.26 10.96
N GLY A 124 -17.38 -43.02 11.85
CA GLY A 124 -17.80 -41.68 12.24
C GLY A 124 -17.03 -41.05 13.41
N LEU A 125 -17.46 -39.85 13.77
CA LEU A 125 -16.83 -39.03 14.81
C LEU A 125 -17.10 -39.54 16.22
N ARG A 126 -16.23 -39.16 17.16
CA ARG A 126 -16.46 -39.27 18.61
C ARG A 126 -17.59 -38.32 19.03
N GLU A 127 -18.62 -38.85 19.70
CA GLU A 127 -19.88 -38.12 19.99
C GLU A 127 -19.68 -36.81 20.77
N ASP A 128 -18.86 -36.83 21.82
CA ASP A 128 -18.64 -35.70 22.73
C ASP A 128 -17.89 -34.55 22.04
N LEU A 129 -16.86 -34.85 21.25
CA LEU A 129 -16.13 -33.83 20.48
C LEU A 129 -16.98 -33.24 19.36
N ALA A 130 -17.75 -34.06 18.64
CA ALA A 130 -18.64 -33.56 17.59
C ALA A 130 -19.75 -32.66 18.17
N GLN A 131 -20.34 -33.04 19.31
CA GLN A 131 -21.30 -32.20 20.01
C GLN A 131 -20.67 -30.88 20.46
N ALA A 132 -19.49 -30.92 21.09
CA ALA A 132 -18.78 -29.72 21.53
C ALA A 132 -18.44 -28.75 20.38
N VAL A 133 -18.13 -29.25 19.17
CA VAL A 133 -17.96 -28.40 17.98
C VAL A 133 -19.28 -27.77 17.52
N GLY A 134 -20.39 -28.53 17.57
CA GLY A 134 -21.72 -27.98 17.30
C GLY A 134 -22.15 -26.90 18.28
N ASP A 135 -21.86 -27.10 19.58
CA ASP A 135 -22.22 -26.18 20.67
C ASP A 135 -21.49 -24.83 20.60
N ILE A 136 -20.40 -24.72 19.81
CA ILE A 136 -19.74 -23.43 19.52
C ILE A 136 -20.64 -22.51 18.67
N GLY A 137 -21.57 -23.06 17.90
CA GLY A 137 -22.43 -22.27 16.99
C GLY A 137 -21.66 -21.66 15.80
N ALA A 138 -20.57 -22.30 15.36
CA ALA A 138 -19.84 -21.89 14.17
C ALA A 138 -20.71 -22.02 12.90
N SER A 139 -20.52 -21.13 11.93
CA SER A 139 -21.27 -21.17 10.64
C SER A 139 -20.49 -21.85 9.51
N TRP A 140 -19.18 -22.07 9.69
CA TRP A 140 -18.28 -22.60 8.67
C TRP A 140 -17.07 -23.30 9.29
N ILE A 141 -16.40 -24.13 8.48
CA ILE A 141 -15.17 -24.85 8.86
C ILE A 141 -14.20 -24.94 7.67
N ARG A 142 -12.90 -24.86 7.95
CA ARG A 142 -11.81 -25.05 6.98
C ARG A 142 -11.25 -26.47 7.09
N LEU A 143 -11.19 -27.18 5.96
CA LEU A 143 -10.80 -28.60 5.86
C LEU A 143 -10.07 -28.82 4.52
N PRO A 144 -9.10 -29.74 4.36
CA PRO A 144 -8.40 -30.56 5.36
C PRO A 144 -7.11 -29.90 5.91
N GLY A 145 -6.92 -28.60 5.66
CA GLY A 145 -5.70 -27.85 6.00
C GLY A 145 -5.48 -27.57 7.50
N GLY A 146 -4.52 -26.72 7.89
CA GLY A 146 -3.55 -25.99 7.08
C GLY A 146 -2.34 -26.86 6.71
N ASN A 147 -1.24 -26.73 7.44
CA ASN A 147 0.03 -27.44 7.25
C ASN A 147 -0.12 -28.94 6.89
N ASN A 148 -1.08 -29.64 7.51
CA ASN A 148 -1.30 -31.07 7.27
C ASN A 148 -1.85 -31.40 5.87
N MET A 149 -2.30 -30.39 5.09
CA MET A 149 -2.63 -30.49 3.67
C MET A 149 -1.39 -30.34 2.77
N GLU A 150 -0.46 -29.46 3.12
CA GLU A 150 0.83 -29.31 2.42
C GLU A 150 1.68 -30.57 2.54
N GLY A 151 1.70 -31.18 3.73
CA GLY A 151 2.56 -32.32 4.02
C GLY A 151 4.00 -31.89 4.34
N VAL A 152 4.74 -32.78 5.01
CA VAL A 152 6.08 -32.47 5.52
C VAL A 152 7.12 -32.33 4.39
N GLY A 153 6.91 -33.04 3.29
CA GLY A 153 7.76 -33.10 2.10
C GLY A 153 7.12 -34.04 1.07
N PHE A 154 7.65 -34.08 -0.15
CA PHE A 154 7.15 -35.04 -1.15
C PHE A 154 7.32 -36.49 -0.65
N PRO A 155 6.33 -37.39 -0.81
CA PRO A 155 5.03 -37.23 -1.49
C PRO A 155 3.84 -36.97 -0.54
N TYR A 156 4.05 -36.53 0.70
CA TYR A 156 3.10 -36.62 1.82
C TYR A 156 2.04 -35.50 1.92
N HIS A 157 1.73 -34.81 0.81
CA HIS A 157 0.60 -33.87 0.76
C HIS A 157 -0.73 -34.62 0.93
N PHE A 158 -1.79 -33.89 1.29
CA PHE A 158 -3.13 -34.49 1.33
C PHE A 158 -3.62 -34.79 -0.10
N LYS A 159 -4.05 -36.03 -0.32
CA LYS A 159 -4.62 -36.49 -1.59
C LYS A 159 -5.99 -37.10 -1.32
N TRP A 160 -7.05 -36.39 -1.68
CA TRP A 160 -8.43 -36.80 -1.37
C TRP A 160 -8.76 -38.25 -1.78
N ASN A 161 -8.23 -38.71 -2.91
CA ASN A 161 -8.47 -40.02 -3.49
C ASN A 161 -7.79 -41.18 -2.74
N GLU A 162 -6.75 -40.92 -1.95
CA GLU A 162 -6.14 -41.90 -1.03
C GLU A 162 -6.89 -41.97 0.31
N THR A 163 -7.88 -41.09 0.53
CA THR A 163 -8.66 -40.99 1.78
C THR A 163 -10.10 -41.50 1.69
N ILE A 164 -10.47 -42.18 0.59
CA ILE A 164 -11.84 -42.68 0.35
C ILE A 164 -11.88 -44.20 0.20
N GLY A 165 -13.09 -44.78 0.20
CA GLY A 165 -13.27 -46.23 0.09
C GLY A 165 -13.06 -46.98 1.40
N ASP A 166 -12.82 -48.29 1.28
CA ASP A 166 -12.57 -49.19 2.41
C ASP A 166 -11.24 -48.83 3.09
N LEU A 167 -11.19 -48.91 4.42
CA LEU A 167 -10.02 -48.52 5.22
C LEU A 167 -8.78 -49.36 4.87
N LYS A 168 -8.95 -50.55 4.32
CA LYS A 168 -7.83 -51.41 3.87
C LYS A 168 -7.08 -50.86 2.64
N ASP A 169 -7.75 -50.03 1.84
CA ASP A 169 -7.24 -49.47 0.59
C ASP A 169 -6.72 -48.02 0.81
N ARG A 170 -6.89 -47.46 2.02
CA ARG A 170 -6.32 -46.17 2.43
C ARG A 170 -4.91 -46.40 3.01
N PRO A 171 -3.83 -45.91 2.36
CA PRO A 171 -2.46 -46.19 2.79
C PRO A 171 -2.06 -45.42 4.06
N GLY A 172 -2.75 -44.32 4.37
CA GLY A 172 -2.28 -43.31 5.31
C GLY A 172 -1.03 -42.58 4.81
N ARG A 173 -0.54 -41.63 5.61
CA ARG A 173 0.62 -40.80 5.28
C ARG A 173 1.29 -40.22 6.52
N LEU A 174 2.55 -39.80 6.37
CA LEU A 174 3.23 -39.05 7.42
C LEU A 174 2.58 -37.67 7.59
N GLY A 175 2.16 -37.35 8.81
CA GLY A 175 1.61 -36.05 9.16
C GLY A 175 2.68 -34.99 9.39
N THR A 176 2.22 -33.75 9.55
CA THR A 176 3.12 -32.59 9.75
C THR A 176 3.41 -32.26 11.21
N TRP A 177 2.87 -33.06 12.13
CA TRP A 177 2.95 -32.85 13.58
C TRP A 177 3.68 -34.00 14.30
N GLY A 178 4.48 -34.78 13.57
CA GLY A 178 5.26 -35.92 14.09
C GLY A 178 4.56 -37.27 13.96
N ASP A 179 3.23 -37.30 13.97
CA ASP A 179 2.44 -38.53 13.93
C ASP A 179 2.01 -38.96 12.52
N ILE A 180 1.68 -40.25 12.36
CA ILE A 180 1.10 -40.82 11.14
C ILE A 180 -0.41 -40.52 11.09
N ASN A 181 -0.87 -40.02 9.93
CA ASN A 181 -2.30 -39.91 9.62
C ASN A 181 -2.75 -41.25 9.01
N THR A 182 -3.80 -41.87 9.56
CA THR A 182 -4.39 -43.08 8.98
C THR A 182 -5.26 -42.79 7.75
N ASP A 183 -5.59 -41.52 7.51
CA ASP A 183 -6.58 -41.04 6.54
C ASP A 183 -7.95 -41.76 6.62
N GLY A 184 -8.24 -42.40 7.77
CA GLY A 184 -9.56 -42.92 8.12
C GLY A 184 -10.58 -41.81 8.37
N PHE A 185 -10.14 -40.61 8.77
CA PHE A 185 -10.96 -39.39 8.75
C PHE A 185 -10.72 -38.63 7.43
N GLY A 186 -11.15 -39.26 6.33
CA GLY A 186 -10.92 -38.78 4.98
C GLY A 186 -11.91 -37.71 4.53
N ILE A 187 -11.84 -37.34 3.25
CA ILE A 187 -12.66 -36.24 2.71
C ILE A 187 -14.17 -36.52 2.84
N LEU A 188 -14.62 -37.77 2.71
CA LEU A 188 -16.04 -38.12 2.90
C LEU A 188 -16.49 -37.98 4.35
N GLU A 189 -15.68 -38.46 5.31
CA GLU A 189 -15.99 -38.32 6.73
C GLU A 189 -15.96 -36.84 7.18
N GLN A 190 -15.04 -36.04 6.63
CA GLN A 190 -14.95 -34.59 6.85
C GLN A 190 -16.16 -33.83 6.29
N MET A 191 -16.60 -34.14 5.07
CA MET A 191 -17.78 -33.51 4.46
C MET A 191 -19.09 -33.98 5.11
N GLN A 192 -19.16 -35.24 5.56
CA GLN A 192 -20.29 -35.74 6.34
C GLN A 192 -20.33 -35.09 7.74
N MET A 193 -19.19 -34.82 8.38
CA MET A 193 -19.13 -34.01 9.62
C MET A 193 -19.72 -32.63 9.39
N ALA A 194 -19.23 -31.89 8.38
CA ALA A 194 -19.70 -30.53 8.10
C ALA A 194 -21.22 -30.51 7.85
N LYS A 195 -21.73 -31.46 7.04
CA LYS A 195 -23.18 -31.64 6.82
C LYS A 195 -23.96 -31.99 8.09
N ASP A 196 -23.39 -32.79 8.99
CA ASP A 196 -24.07 -33.17 10.23
C ASP A 196 -24.08 -32.07 11.28
N LEU A 197 -23.18 -31.08 11.17
CA LEU A 197 -23.07 -29.92 12.06
C LEU A 197 -23.63 -28.63 11.44
N ASP A 198 -24.24 -28.70 10.25
CA ASP A 198 -24.76 -27.55 9.47
C ASP A 198 -23.71 -26.47 9.16
N LEU A 199 -22.48 -26.90 8.86
CA LEU A 199 -21.32 -26.03 8.61
C LEU A 199 -21.07 -25.83 7.11
N THR A 200 -20.90 -24.58 6.69
CA THR A 200 -20.36 -24.25 5.37
C THR A 200 -18.88 -24.64 5.27
N VAL A 201 -18.48 -25.32 4.19
CA VAL A 201 -17.08 -25.77 4.01
C VAL A 201 -16.26 -24.75 3.23
N VAL A 202 -15.09 -24.41 3.78
CA VAL A 202 -13.97 -23.80 3.06
C VAL A 202 -12.96 -24.91 2.75
N LEU A 203 -12.94 -25.36 1.50
CA LEU A 203 -12.11 -26.48 1.06
C LEU A 203 -10.70 -26.00 0.69
N GLY A 204 -9.70 -26.38 1.47
CA GLY A 204 -8.30 -26.19 1.13
C GLY A 204 -7.87 -27.17 0.02
N LEU A 205 -7.16 -26.66 -0.97
CA LEU A 205 -6.60 -27.43 -2.09
C LEU A 205 -5.08 -27.31 -2.08
N PHE A 206 -4.36 -28.43 -2.24
CA PHE A 206 -2.91 -28.44 -2.29
C PHE A 206 -2.38 -27.68 -3.51
N ALA A 207 -1.51 -26.68 -3.28
CA ALA A 207 -1.00 -25.78 -4.33
C ALA A 207 0.46 -26.05 -4.76
N GLY A 208 1.07 -27.16 -4.36
CA GLY A 208 2.44 -27.51 -4.79
C GLY A 208 3.58 -26.87 -4.00
N LEU A 209 3.36 -26.58 -2.70
CA LEU A 209 4.39 -26.22 -1.71
C LEU A 209 4.31 -27.22 -0.55
N TYR A 210 5.47 -27.73 -0.11
CA TYR A 210 5.59 -28.57 1.09
C TYR A 210 6.28 -27.80 2.23
N LEU A 211 6.10 -28.28 3.47
CA LEU A 211 6.66 -27.61 4.65
C LEU A 211 8.19 -27.63 4.75
N ASN A 212 8.87 -28.61 4.13
CA ASN A 212 10.32 -28.63 4.01
C ASN A 212 10.87 -27.60 3.00
N GLY A 213 10.00 -26.89 2.27
CA GLY A 213 10.37 -25.95 1.21
C GLY A 213 10.48 -26.57 -0.18
N ASP A 214 10.14 -27.85 -0.36
CA ASP A 214 10.01 -28.41 -1.70
C ASP A 214 8.86 -27.73 -2.45
N ILE A 215 9.11 -27.35 -3.70
CA ILE A 215 8.17 -26.64 -4.56
C ILE A 215 8.03 -27.41 -5.88
N ILE A 216 6.80 -27.69 -6.28
CA ILE A 216 6.50 -28.30 -7.59
C ILE A 216 6.83 -27.30 -8.70
N ALA A 217 7.70 -27.70 -9.63
CA ALA A 217 8.11 -26.87 -10.76
C ALA A 217 6.95 -26.61 -11.74
N GLN A 218 6.99 -25.49 -12.47
CA GLN A 218 5.90 -25.04 -13.33
C GLN A 218 5.47 -26.05 -14.39
N LYS A 219 6.42 -26.79 -14.97
CA LYS A 219 6.15 -27.85 -15.96
C LYS A 219 5.42 -29.07 -15.37
N ASP A 220 5.54 -29.27 -14.05
CA ASP A 220 5.07 -30.46 -13.33
C ASP A 220 3.81 -30.17 -12.48
N ILE A 221 3.24 -28.95 -12.57
CA ILE A 221 2.06 -28.54 -11.78
C ILE A 221 0.74 -29.18 -12.26
N GLY A 222 0.68 -29.62 -13.53
CA GLY A 222 -0.54 -30.13 -14.17
C GLY A 222 -1.26 -31.24 -13.39
N PRO A 223 -0.58 -32.34 -12.98
CA PRO A 223 -1.19 -33.40 -12.19
C PRO A 223 -1.82 -32.94 -10.86
N TYR A 224 -1.31 -31.86 -10.26
CA TYR A 224 -1.87 -31.29 -9.03
C TYR A 224 -3.11 -30.42 -9.29
N VAL A 225 -3.16 -29.77 -10.46
CA VAL A 225 -4.38 -29.12 -10.96
C VAL A 225 -5.48 -30.15 -11.24
N ASP A 226 -5.13 -31.28 -11.88
CA ASP A 226 -6.06 -32.38 -12.14
C ASP A 226 -6.54 -33.04 -10.84
N LEU A 227 -5.65 -33.19 -9.84
CA LEU A 227 -6.02 -33.66 -8.50
C LEU A 227 -7.08 -32.75 -7.86
N ALA A 228 -6.87 -31.43 -7.88
CA ALA A 228 -7.83 -30.46 -7.36
C ALA A 228 -9.15 -30.45 -8.15
N LEU A 229 -9.12 -30.50 -9.50
CA LEU A 229 -10.35 -30.55 -10.31
C LEU A 229 -11.13 -31.86 -10.14
N SER A 230 -10.45 -32.97 -9.87
CA SER A 230 -11.09 -34.26 -9.59
C SER A 230 -11.68 -34.30 -8.18
N GLU A 231 -11.08 -33.63 -7.20
CA GLU A 231 -11.65 -33.44 -5.86
C GLU A 231 -12.97 -32.65 -5.93
N LEU A 232 -12.95 -31.54 -6.66
CA LEU A 232 -14.15 -30.71 -6.84
C LEU A 232 -15.25 -31.45 -7.60
N GLU A 233 -14.92 -32.25 -8.63
CA GLU A 233 -15.90 -33.10 -9.31
C GLU A 233 -16.41 -34.24 -8.42
N PHE A 234 -15.54 -34.85 -7.61
CA PHE A 234 -15.95 -35.86 -6.65
C PHE A 234 -16.97 -35.31 -5.65
N LEU A 235 -16.72 -34.11 -5.11
CA LEU A 235 -17.60 -33.51 -4.11
C LEU A 235 -18.88 -32.91 -4.72
N THR A 236 -18.76 -32.16 -5.82
CA THR A 236 -19.86 -31.32 -6.36
C THR A 236 -20.50 -31.86 -7.65
N GLY A 237 -19.88 -32.83 -8.32
CA GLY A 237 -20.33 -33.34 -9.62
C GLY A 237 -21.61 -34.18 -9.54
N ASP A 238 -22.41 -34.13 -10.61
CA ASP A 238 -23.56 -35.01 -10.76
C ASP A 238 -23.13 -36.49 -10.87
N THR A 239 -24.04 -37.40 -10.53
CA THR A 239 -23.85 -38.85 -10.61
C THR A 239 -23.52 -39.38 -12.02
N SER A 240 -23.80 -38.62 -13.09
CA SER A 240 -23.36 -38.93 -14.46
C SER A 240 -21.87 -38.66 -14.73
N THR A 241 -21.18 -37.91 -13.87
CA THR A 241 -19.75 -37.58 -14.02
C THR A 241 -18.84 -38.69 -13.49
N LYS A 242 -17.57 -38.72 -13.90
CA LYS A 242 -16.63 -39.79 -13.49
C LYS A 242 -16.44 -39.82 -11.98
N TYR A 243 -16.24 -38.66 -11.36
CA TYR A 243 -15.99 -38.61 -9.92
C TYR A 243 -17.28 -38.47 -9.09
N GLY A 244 -18.36 -37.92 -9.66
CA GLY A 244 -19.68 -37.93 -9.01
C GLY A 244 -20.32 -39.33 -8.94
N SER A 245 -20.13 -40.17 -9.96
CA SER A 245 -20.51 -41.60 -9.89
C SER A 245 -19.68 -42.37 -8.85
N LEU A 246 -18.38 -42.09 -8.73
CA LEU A 246 -17.53 -42.65 -7.67
C LEU A 246 -18.06 -42.26 -6.28
N ARG A 247 -18.36 -40.96 -6.04
CA ARG A 247 -18.98 -40.49 -4.78
C ARG A 247 -20.30 -41.22 -4.49
N ALA A 248 -21.15 -41.40 -5.51
CA ALA A 248 -22.40 -42.13 -5.39
C ALA A 248 -22.20 -43.61 -5.00
N SER A 249 -21.23 -44.29 -5.61
CA SER A 249 -20.90 -45.69 -5.31
C SER A 249 -20.44 -45.92 -3.86
N LEU A 250 -19.89 -44.88 -3.22
CA LEU A 250 -19.48 -44.87 -1.82
C LEU A 250 -20.62 -44.50 -0.84
N GLY A 251 -21.87 -44.46 -1.32
CA GLY A 251 -23.06 -44.19 -0.51
C GLY A 251 -23.48 -42.73 -0.42
N PHE A 252 -22.83 -41.83 -1.19
CA PHE A 252 -23.09 -40.39 -1.19
C PHE A 252 -23.58 -39.91 -2.57
N PRO A 253 -24.80 -40.30 -3.03
CA PRO A 253 -25.27 -39.96 -4.37
C PRO A 253 -25.49 -38.45 -4.55
N GLN A 254 -26.02 -37.78 -3.53
CA GLN A 254 -26.25 -36.33 -3.56
C GLN A 254 -24.93 -35.56 -3.52
N PRO A 255 -24.71 -34.56 -4.40
CA PRO A 255 -23.55 -33.67 -4.31
C PRO A 255 -23.45 -32.96 -2.97
N PHE A 256 -22.23 -32.68 -2.54
CA PHE A 256 -21.97 -31.75 -1.45
C PHE A 256 -21.94 -30.31 -1.98
N THR A 257 -22.43 -29.38 -1.17
CA THR A 257 -22.25 -27.95 -1.43
C THR A 257 -20.85 -27.53 -1.03
N VAL A 258 -20.07 -27.02 -1.99
CA VAL A 258 -18.80 -26.35 -1.75
C VAL A 258 -18.87 -25.00 -2.44
N GLU A 259 -18.90 -23.91 -1.66
CA GLU A 259 -18.97 -22.54 -2.20
C GLU A 259 -17.61 -21.83 -2.13
N TRP A 260 -16.72 -22.27 -1.24
CA TRP A 260 -15.44 -21.63 -0.94
C TRP A 260 -14.31 -22.64 -1.09
N VAL A 261 -13.33 -22.29 -1.91
CA VAL A 261 -12.07 -23.02 -2.03
C VAL A 261 -10.90 -22.10 -1.67
N GLU A 262 -9.92 -22.64 -0.98
CA GLU A 262 -8.65 -21.96 -0.71
C GLU A 262 -7.54 -22.66 -1.48
N ILE A 263 -6.83 -21.90 -2.32
CA ILE A 263 -5.68 -22.43 -3.04
C ILE A 263 -4.46 -22.30 -2.12
N GLY A 264 -3.94 -23.45 -1.68
CA GLY A 264 -2.75 -23.52 -0.84
C GLY A 264 -2.98 -23.22 0.64
N ASN A 265 -1.88 -23.13 1.38
CA ASN A 265 -1.83 -22.76 2.80
C ASN A 265 -0.52 -22.02 3.04
N GLU A 266 -0.59 -20.85 3.66
CA GLU A 266 0.57 -20.03 4.06
C GLU A 266 1.71 -19.91 3.04
N ASP A 267 1.41 -19.89 1.73
CA ASP A 267 2.42 -19.99 0.66
C ASP A 267 3.46 -18.86 0.60
N TYR A 268 3.37 -17.87 1.49
CA TYR A 268 4.38 -16.85 1.73
C TYR A 268 5.58 -17.38 2.54
N LEU A 269 5.43 -18.52 3.23
CA LEU A 269 6.46 -19.23 3.97
C LEU A 269 7.35 -20.09 3.06
N ASN A 270 8.44 -20.63 3.62
CA ASN A 270 9.31 -21.66 3.04
C ASN A 270 9.81 -21.38 1.60
N GLY A 271 9.92 -20.09 1.21
CA GLY A 271 10.31 -19.69 -0.14
C GLY A 271 9.22 -19.86 -1.21
N GLY A 272 8.00 -20.24 -0.84
CA GLY A 272 6.89 -20.50 -1.77
C GLY A 272 6.33 -19.27 -2.48
N GLY A 273 6.54 -18.06 -1.94
CA GLY A 273 5.88 -16.83 -2.38
C GLY A 273 6.11 -16.46 -3.86
N PRO A 274 7.35 -16.47 -4.37
CA PRO A 274 7.64 -16.20 -5.78
C PRO A 274 6.99 -17.20 -6.75
N THR A 275 6.96 -18.50 -6.41
CA THR A 275 6.39 -19.55 -7.28
C THR A 275 4.86 -19.58 -7.21
N TYR A 276 4.30 -19.29 -6.03
CA TYR A 276 2.87 -19.06 -5.85
C TYR A 276 2.36 -17.94 -6.76
N LYS A 277 3.06 -16.80 -6.73
CA LYS A 277 2.69 -15.61 -7.52
C LYS A 277 2.91 -15.78 -9.02
N SER A 278 3.96 -16.47 -9.44
CA SER A 278 4.32 -16.59 -10.86
C SER A 278 3.53 -17.67 -11.62
N TYR A 279 3.21 -18.81 -11.00
CA TYR A 279 2.47 -19.87 -11.70
C TYR A 279 1.55 -20.74 -10.84
N ARG A 280 1.92 -21.12 -9.60
CA ARG A 280 1.16 -22.16 -8.86
C ARG A 280 -0.28 -21.75 -8.59
N PHE A 281 -0.49 -20.54 -8.04
CA PHE A 281 -1.84 -20.02 -7.83
C PHE A 281 -2.60 -19.89 -9.15
N ARG A 282 -1.97 -19.33 -10.18
CA ARG A 282 -2.63 -19.05 -11.47
C ARG A 282 -3.09 -20.33 -12.18
N ALA A 283 -2.29 -21.40 -12.11
CA ALA A 283 -2.61 -22.70 -12.71
C ALA A 283 -3.89 -23.32 -12.10
N LEU A 284 -3.98 -23.37 -10.76
CA LEU A 284 -5.19 -23.86 -10.09
C LEU A 284 -6.36 -22.88 -10.27
N TYR A 285 -6.11 -21.57 -10.18
CA TYR A 285 -7.14 -20.54 -10.30
C TYR A 285 -7.87 -20.59 -11.65
N ASP A 286 -7.13 -20.68 -12.76
CA ASP A 286 -7.72 -20.68 -14.10
C ASP A 286 -8.50 -21.96 -14.38
N ALA A 287 -7.95 -23.11 -13.97
CA ALA A 287 -8.61 -24.39 -14.08
C ALA A 287 -9.93 -24.43 -13.30
N ILE A 288 -9.91 -23.95 -12.04
CA ILE A 288 -11.11 -23.88 -11.19
C ILE A 288 -12.12 -22.89 -11.76
N ARG A 289 -11.69 -21.68 -12.19
CA ARG A 289 -12.60 -20.68 -12.78
C ARG A 289 -13.24 -21.14 -14.09
N ALA A 290 -12.51 -21.88 -14.92
CA ALA A 290 -13.04 -22.42 -16.17
C ALA A 290 -14.16 -23.45 -15.95
N LYS A 291 -14.03 -24.32 -14.94
CA LYS A 291 -15.00 -25.41 -14.65
C LYS A 291 -16.08 -25.03 -13.62
N TYR A 292 -15.75 -24.16 -12.66
CA TYR A 292 -16.57 -23.76 -11.52
C TYR A 292 -16.62 -22.22 -11.35
N PRO A 293 -17.11 -21.47 -12.35
CA PRO A 293 -16.98 -20.00 -12.39
C PRO A 293 -17.63 -19.27 -11.20
N LYS A 294 -18.65 -19.86 -10.57
CA LYS A 294 -19.38 -19.29 -9.42
C LYS A 294 -18.69 -19.51 -8.06
N MET A 295 -17.66 -20.35 -7.99
CA MET A 295 -17.01 -20.72 -6.74
C MET A 295 -16.19 -19.55 -6.18
N ASN A 296 -16.24 -19.30 -4.88
CA ASN A 296 -15.40 -18.29 -4.25
C ASN A 296 -14.00 -18.85 -4.03
N VAL A 297 -12.97 -18.14 -4.49
CA VAL A 297 -11.57 -18.59 -4.44
C VAL A 297 -10.77 -17.68 -3.52
N ILE A 298 -10.20 -18.27 -2.46
CA ILE A 298 -9.33 -17.62 -1.48
C ILE A 298 -7.87 -17.88 -1.87
N SER A 299 -7.02 -16.87 -1.70
CA SER A 299 -5.57 -16.98 -1.82
C SER A 299 -4.94 -17.08 -0.44
N SER A 300 -4.02 -18.02 -0.25
CA SER A 300 -3.20 -18.16 0.97
C SER A 300 -2.18 -17.02 1.19
N ILE A 301 -1.92 -16.19 0.17
CA ILE A 301 -1.08 -14.98 0.24
C ILE A 301 -1.89 -13.71 0.06
N ASN A 302 -1.53 -12.67 0.83
CA ASN A 302 -1.95 -11.28 0.67
C ASN A 302 -0.73 -10.41 0.28
N PRO A 303 -0.76 -9.61 -0.80
CA PRO A 303 -1.84 -9.49 -1.78
C PRO A 303 -2.03 -10.75 -2.63
N SER A 304 -3.28 -11.01 -3.02
CA SER A 304 -3.66 -12.15 -3.87
C SER A 304 -2.97 -12.05 -5.24
N PRO A 305 -2.39 -13.13 -5.78
CA PRO A 305 -1.78 -13.12 -7.12
C PRO A 305 -2.79 -13.12 -8.27
N SER A 306 -4.10 -13.17 -7.99
CA SER A 306 -5.09 -13.22 -9.05
C SER A 306 -5.07 -11.92 -9.89
N PRO A 307 -5.03 -12.01 -11.23
CA PRO A 307 -5.32 -10.86 -12.09
C PRO A 307 -6.81 -10.48 -12.01
N ASP A 308 -7.65 -11.36 -11.46
CA ASP A 308 -8.86 -10.94 -10.79
C ASP A 308 -8.49 -10.12 -9.56
N LYS A 309 -8.24 -8.84 -9.83
CA LYS A 309 -8.53 -7.70 -8.95
C LYS A 309 -10.04 -7.62 -8.65
N GLY A 310 -10.67 -8.77 -8.35
CA GLY A 310 -12.05 -9.00 -7.93
C GLY A 310 -13.17 -8.69 -8.92
N ASN A 311 -12.94 -8.62 -10.24
CA ASN A 311 -13.55 -7.62 -11.14
C ASN A 311 -13.05 -6.19 -10.81
N GLY A 312 -12.69 -5.38 -11.82
CA GLY A 312 -12.04 -4.08 -11.57
C GLY A 312 -12.82 -3.11 -10.67
N GLU A 313 -14.13 -3.35 -10.51
CA GLU A 313 -15.00 -2.63 -9.60
C GLU A 313 -14.83 -3.04 -8.13
N GLU A 314 -14.48 -4.28 -7.81
CA GLU A 314 -14.23 -4.77 -6.44
C GLU A 314 -12.91 -4.22 -5.87
N HIS A 315 -11.82 -4.20 -6.64
CA HIS A 315 -10.59 -3.54 -6.18
C HIS A 315 -10.81 -2.03 -6.00
N LEU A 316 -11.62 -1.42 -6.88
CA LEU A 316 -12.07 -0.03 -6.72
C LEU A 316 -12.97 0.12 -5.47
N LYS A 317 -13.87 -0.82 -5.17
CA LYS A 317 -14.70 -0.86 -3.96
C LYS A 317 -13.85 -0.92 -2.70
N GLN A 318 -12.89 -1.85 -2.63
CA GLN A 318 -11.96 -1.99 -1.51
C GLN A 318 -11.12 -0.73 -1.33
N TRP A 319 -10.67 -0.10 -2.41
CA TRP A 319 -9.96 1.18 -2.33
C TRP A 319 -10.87 2.32 -1.84
N ILE A 320 -12.09 2.46 -2.35
CA ILE A 320 -13.07 3.47 -1.89
C ILE A 320 -13.32 3.32 -0.38
N LEU A 321 -13.55 2.10 0.10
CA LEU A 321 -13.77 1.80 1.51
C LEU A 321 -12.53 2.12 2.36
N ARG A 322 -11.32 1.84 1.87
CA ARG A 322 -10.06 2.19 2.56
C ARG A 322 -9.81 3.70 2.59
N GLN A 323 -10.12 4.44 1.53
CA GLN A 323 -9.98 5.91 1.51
C GLN A 323 -11.04 6.58 2.42
N GLU A 324 -12.29 6.07 2.43
CA GLU A 324 -13.29 6.49 3.42
C GLU A 324 -12.83 6.22 4.85
N ALA A 325 -12.25 5.04 5.11
CA ALA A 325 -11.64 4.69 6.40
C ALA A 325 -10.38 5.49 6.76
N LEU A 326 -9.82 6.25 5.81
CA LEU A 326 -8.74 7.23 6.00
C LEU A 326 -9.26 8.69 6.07
N GLY A 327 -10.58 8.88 6.12
CA GLY A 327 -11.24 10.18 6.27
C GLY A 327 -11.54 10.91 4.96
N TYR A 328 -11.26 10.30 3.80
CA TYR A 328 -11.51 10.92 2.49
C TYR A 328 -12.29 9.96 1.56
N ALA A 329 -13.62 10.09 1.56
CA ALA A 329 -14.45 9.36 0.59
C ALA A 329 -14.39 10.03 -0.80
N PRO A 330 -13.99 9.32 -1.87
CA PRO A 330 -13.92 9.88 -3.21
C PRO A 330 -15.31 10.18 -3.80
N THR A 331 -15.40 11.20 -4.65
CA THR A 331 -16.65 11.60 -5.30
C THR A 331 -17.03 10.67 -6.46
N HIS A 332 -18.30 10.68 -6.88
CA HIS A 332 -18.78 9.96 -8.08
C HIS A 332 -17.99 10.29 -9.35
N ALA A 333 -17.52 11.55 -9.49
CA ALA A 333 -16.68 11.98 -10.61
C ALA A 333 -15.30 11.30 -10.55
N GLN A 334 -14.63 11.35 -9.39
CA GLN A 334 -13.34 10.71 -9.14
C GLN A 334 -13.40 9.19 -9.37
N VAL A 335 -14.41 8.51 -8.82
CA VAL A 335 -14.58 7.06 -9.01
C VAL A 335 -14.74 6.70 -10.51
N ARG A 336 -15.46 7.52 -11.28
CA ARG A 336 -15.60 7.34 -12.74
C ARG A 336 -14.32 7.69 -13.50
N ALA A 337 -13.55 8.69 -13.07
CA ALA A 337 -12.26 9.06 -13.66
C ALA A 337 -11.21 7.94 -13.46
N ILE A 338 -11.16 7.37 -12.25
CA ILE A 338 -10.34 6.20 -11.92
C ILE A 338 -10.72 5.02 -12.80
N ALA A 339 -12.00 4.63 -12.84
CA ALA A 339 -12.46 3.51 -13.65
C ALA A 339 -12.20 3.71 -15.16
N SER A 340 -12.38 4.93 -15.68
CA SER A 340 -12.06 5.27 -17.08
C SER A 340 -10.55 5.14 -17.36
N SER A 341 -9.70 5.42 -16.37
CA SER A 341 -8.24 5.35 -16.51
C SER A 341 -7.75 3.90 -16.45
N VAL A 342 -8.40 3.04 -15.65
CA VAL A 342 -8.16 1.58 -15.64
C VAL A 342 -8.50 0.98 -17.01
N LEU A 343 -9.68 1.29 -17.56
CA LEU A 343 -10.09 0.80 -18.89
C LEU A 343 -9.11 1.21 -19.98
N LYS A 344 -8.66 2.47 -19.99
CA LYS A 344 -7.63 2.94 -20.93
C LYS A 344 -6.30 2.19 -20.81
N GLN A 345 -5.86 1.83 -19.61
CA GLN A 345 -4.68 0.98 -19.43
C GLN A 345 -4.88 -0.46 -19.92
N GLN A 346 -6.12 -0.94 -19.93
CA GLN A 346 -6.52 -2.26 -20.45
C GLN A 346 -6.80 -2.26 -21.96
N GLY A 347 -6.59 -1.13 -22.65
CA GLY A 347 -6.85 -0.97 -24.08
C GLY A 347 -8.30 -0.67 -24.46
N ASP A 348 -9.21 -0.53 -23.50
CA ASP A 348 -10.57 -0.05 -23.78
C ASP A 348 -10.64 1.47 -23.70
N HIS A 349 -10.76 2.10 -24.87
CA HIS A 349 -10.88 3.55 -25.00
C HIS A 349 -12.34 4.04 -25.03
N LYS A 350 -13.34 3.17 -24.87
CA LYS A 350 -14.75 3.57 -24.86
C LYS A 350 -15.08 4.40 -23.61
N PRO A 351 -15.81 5.51 -23.75
CA PRO A 351 -16.19 6.33 -22.61
C PRO A 351 -17.24 5.62 -21.73
N LEU A 352 -17.00 5.55 -20.42
CA LEU A 352 -17.98 5.05 -19.45
C LEU A 352 -19.31 5.80 -19.57
N GLY A 353 -20.44 5.09 -19.54
CA GLY A 353 -21.78 5.69 -19.60
C GLY A 353 -22.08 6.66 -18.45
N LYS A 354 -22.95 7.65 -18.70
CA LYS A 354 -23.24 8.74 -17.73
C LYS A 354 -23.75 8.24 -16.36
N LYS A 355 -24.45 7.10 -16.32
CA LYS A 355 -24.98 6.47 -15.09
C LYS A 355 -24.06 5.41 -14.46
N TRP A 356 -22.87 5.16 -15.01
CA TRP A 356 -22.03 4.04 -14.59
C TRP A 356 -21.69 4.06 -13.09
N SER A 357 -21.39 5.23 -12.52
CA SER A 357 -21.07 5.37 -11.09
C SER A 357 -22.28 5.14 -10.17
N SER A 358 -23.50 5.42 -10.64
CA SER A 358 -24.73 5.06 -9.92
C SER A 358 -24.94 3.55 -9.93
N HIS A 359 -24.85 2.92 -11.11
CA HIS A 359 -25.01 1.47 -11.22
C HIS A 359 -23.88 0.70 -10.52
N PHE A 360 -22.67 1.28 -10.40
CA PHE A 360 -21.59 0.74 -9.56
C PHE A 360 -22.02 0.67 -8.09
N VAL A 361 -22.59 1.75 -7.55
CA VAL A 361 -23.10 1.77 -6.16
C VAL A 361 -24.26 0.77 -5.99
N GLU A 362 -25.11 0.59 -6.99
CA GLU A 362 -26.18 -0.42 -6.99
C GLU A 362 -25.64 -1.85 -6.99
N ARG A 363 -24.56 -2.14 -7.74
CA ARG A 363 -23.89 -3.46 -7.76
C ARG A 363 -23.13 -3.77 -6.47
N HIS A 364 -22.56 -2.76 -5.81
CA HIS A 364 -21.63 -2.92 -4.70
C HIS A 364 -22.23 -2.43 -3.37
N LEU A 365 -23.13 -3.22 -2.78
CA LEU A 365 -23.93 -2.89 -1.57
C LEU A 365 -23.14 -2.36 -0.36
N ALA A 366 -21.83 -2.64 -0.27
CA ALA A 366 -20.93 -2.12 0.76
C ALA A 366 -20.63 -0.61 0.61
N VAL A 367 -20.72 -0.07 -0.62
CA VAL A 367 -20.57 1.37 -0.92
C VAL A 367 -21.96 1.97 -1.08
N LYS A 368 -22.18 3.17 -0.54
CA LYS A 368 -23.44 3.90 -0.65
C LYS A 368 -23.18 5.38 -0.90
N THR A 369 -24.02 6.01 -1.72
CA THR A 369 -23.99 7.47 -1.91
C THR A 369 -24.36 8.16 -0.59
N LYS A 370 -23.41 8.86 0.02
CA LYS A 370 -23.61 9.63 1.26
C LYS A 370 -23.62 11.13 0.94
N LEU A 371 -24.51 11.89 1.58
CA LEU A 371 -24.52 13.34 1.45
C LEU A 371 -23.33 13.93 2.22
N GLY A 372 -22.31 14.40 1.50
CA GLY A 372 -21.16 15.06 2.10
C GLY A 372 -21.56 16.37 2.79
N ARG A 373 -21.65 16.35 4.13
CA ARG A 373 -21.98 17.53 4.92
C ARG A 373 -20.72 18.40 5.11
N ARG A 374 -20.71 19.61 4.51
CA ARG A 374 -19.66 20.63 4.76
C ARG A 374 -19.55 21.05 6.24
N THR A 375 -20.47 20.62 7.10
CA THR A 375 -20.59 21.03 8.50
C THR A 375 -19.48 20.48 9.41
N ASP A 376 -18.92 19.29 9.13
CA ASP A 376 -17.92 18.68 10.01
C ASP A 376 -16.50 19.24 9.83
N TRP A 377 -16.18 19.84 8.68
CA TRP A 377 -14.91 20.56 8.47
C TRP A 377 -14.67 21.66 9.53
N LYS A 378 -15.71 22.38 9.95
CA LYS A 378 -15.58 23.40 11.01
C LYS A 378 -15.27 22.83 12.41
N ARG A 379 -15.50 21.53 12.64
CA ARG A 379 -15.13 20.83 13.89
C ARG A 379 -13.70 20.27 13.84
N ILE A 380 -13.19 19.99 12.65
CA ILE A 380 -11.88 19.36 12.38
C ILE A 380 -10.76 20.41 12.15
N ASN A 381 -11.05 21.70 12.43
CA ASN A 381 -10.17 22.85 12.18
C ASN A 381 -9.20 23.22 13.34
N ALA A 382 -8.90 22.30 14.25
CA ALA A 382 -7.99 22.57 15.36
C ALA A 382 -7.31 21.31 15.91
N ALA A 383 -6.15 21.50 16.54
CA ALA A 383 -5.46 20.48 17.34
C ALA A 383 -6.23 20.23 18.65
N THR A 384 -7.36 19.54 18.57
CA THR A 384 -8.12 19.07 19.74
C THR A 384 -7.75 17.62 20.08
N PRO A 385 -7.97 17.16 21.32
CA PRO A 385 -7.75 15.76 21.68
C PRO A 385 -8.52 14.78 20.79
N ASP A 386 -9.74 15.14 20.40
CA ASP A 386 -10.62 14.27 19.62
C ASP A 386 -10.22 14.20 18.15
N ASN A 387 -9.80 15.32 17.55
CA ASN A 387 -9.25 15.32 16.19
C ASN A 387 -7.94 14.50 16.10
N ILE A 388 -7.10 14.57 17.13
CA ILE A 388 -5.86 13.78 17.23
C ILE A 388 -6.18 12.29 17.41
N ARG A 389 -7.08 11.92 18.32
CA ARG A 389 -7.53 10.52 18.48
C ARG A 389 -8.15 9.99 17.19
N HIS A 390 -8.98 10.79 16.53
CA HIS A 390 -9.60 10.42 15.26
C HIS A 390 -8.53 10.13 14.20
N LEU A 391 -7.55 11.01 13.99
CA LEU A 391 -6.42 10.76 13.08
C LEU A 391 -5.67 9.46 13.41
N PHE A 392 -5.43 9.18 14.69
CA PHE A 392 -4.74 7.94 15.10
C PHE A 392 -5.59 6.67 14.92
N ASN A 393 -6.92 6.79 14.96
CA ASN A 393 -7.82 5.70 14.60
C ASN A 393 -7.80 5.45 13.08
N LEU A 394 -7.83 6.51 12.25
CA LEU A 394 -7.68 6.41 10.79
C LEU A 394 -6.33 5.78 10.42
N TYR A 395 -5.24 6.23 11.06
CA TYR A 395 -3.87 5.71 10.85
C TYR A 395 -3.73 4.23 11.22
N GLU A 396 -4.56 3.68 12.11
CA GLU A 396 -4.53 2.24 12.45
C GLU A 396 -5.07 1.36 11.31
N THR A 397 -5.98 1.87 10.48
CA THR A 397 -6.54 1.13 9.33
C THR A 397 -5.48 0.78 8.27
N VAL A 398 -4.33 1.47 8.30
CA VAL A 398 -3.15 1.25 7.44
C VAL A 398 -1.94 0.73 8.22
N SER A 399 -2.15 0.16 9.41
CA SER A 399 -1.11 -0.48 10.23
C SER A 399 -0.34 -1.58 9.49
N TRP A 400 -0.99 -2.27 8.55
CA TRP A 400 -0.41 -3.29 7.66
C TRP A 400 0.66 -2.76 6.69
N ILE A 401 0.70 -1.45 6.40
CA ILE A 401 1.78 -0.86 5.59
C ILE A 401 3.03 -0.73 6.50
N PRO A 402 4.17 -1.39 6.18
CA PRO A 402 5.33 -1.36 7.06
C PRO A 402 5.96 0.05 7.12
N PRO A 403 6.61 0.44 8.24
CA PRO A 403 7.19 1.78 8.39
C PRO A 403 8.15 2.21 7.27
N ARG A 404 8.86 1.25 6.65
CA ARG A 404 9.73 1.49 5.48
C ARG A 404 8.99 2.03 4.24
N ARG A 405 7.66 1.95 4.20
CA ARG A 405 6.77 2.43 3.13
C ARG A 405 5.79 3.51 3.59
N ARG A 406 6.03 4.11 4.76
CA ARG A 406 5.27 5.26 5.28
C ARG A 406 6.08 6.52 5.04
N TYR A 407 5.51 7.44 4.28
CA TYR A 407 6.12 8.67 3.83
C TYR A 407 5.29 9.87 4.27
N ASN A 408 5.97 10.97 4.53
CA ASN A 408 5.37 12.26 4.82
C ASN A 408 5.96 13.29 3.85
N ALA A 409 5.13 14.16 3.29
CA ALA A 409 5.56 15.24 2.41
C ALA A 409 4.96 16.60 2.83
N ASP A 410 5.70 17.68 2.58
CA ASP A 410 5.31 19.04 2.93
C ASP A 410 6.03 20.10 2.07
N GLU A 411 5.45 21.29 1.93
CA GLU A 411 6.01 22.42 1.16
C GLU A 411 6.76 23.40 2.08
N GLY A 412 8.09 23.22 2.17
CA GLY A 412 8.99 24.09 2.92
C GLY A 412 9.32 25.38 2.16
N GLY A 413 8.58 26.46 2.43
CA GLY A 413 8.89 27.78 1.89
C GLY A 413 10.13 28.45 2.51
N ILE A 414 11.01 28.99 1.66
CA ILE A 414 12.27 29.65 2.05
C ILE A 414 12.46 30.98 1.31
N MET A 415 12.94 31.98 2.04
CA MET A 415 13.27 33.31 1.48
C MET A 415 14.69 33.33 0.91
N GLU A 416 14.82 33.81 -0.32
CA GLU A 416 16.11 34.13 -0.95
C GLU A 416 16.72 35.37 -0.26
N GLY A 417 17.61 35.17 0.73
CA GLY A 417 18.45 36.24 1.30
C GLY A 417 18.14 36.75 2.72
N GLN A 418 17.39 36.04 3.56
CA GLN A 418 17.19 36.45 4.96
C GLN A 418 18.36 36.01 5.87
N GLY A 419 19.17 36.97 6.31
CA GLY A 419 20.16 36.78 7.39
C GLY A 419 19.54 36.74 8.79
N ILE A 420 20.37 36.47 9.80
CA ILE A 420 19.97 36.50 11.22
C ILE A 420 19.94 37.96 11.71
N ASN A 421 18.99 38.33 12.58
CA ASN A 421 19.13 39.51 13.43
C ASN A 421 20.22 39.23 14.48
N GLY A 422 21.49 39.38 14.10
CA GLY A 422 22.62 39.25 15.01
C GLY A 422 22.72 40.45 15.95
N LEU A 423 23.38 40.26 17.10
CA LEU A 423 23.90 41.37 17.88
C LEU A 423 24.98 42.08 17.04
N VAL A 424 24.82 43.38 16.84
CA VAL A 424 25.76 44.23 16.11
C VAL A 424 26.51 45.14 17.07
N ILE A 425 27.78 45.40 16.79
CA ILE A 425 28.58 46.37 17.56
C ILE A 425 28.28 47.78 17.01
N GLY A 426 27.99 48.72 17.90
CA GLY A 426 27.61 50.09 17.55
C GLY A 426 28.07 51.13 18.58
N SER A 427 27.85 52.40 18.27
CA SER A 427 28.14 53.54 19.17
C SER A 427 27.40 53.41 20.50
N SER A 428 28.04 53.83 21.59
CA SER A 428 27.44 53.88 22.93
C SER A 428 26.50 55.07 23.16
N GLN A 429 26.32 55.96 22.18
CA GLN A 429 25.47 57.15 22.31
C GLN A 429 24.23 57.10 21.40
N GLU A 430 23.08 57.14 22.08
CA GLU A 430 21.72 57.48 21.63
C GLU A 430 21.11 56.75 20.41
N SER A 431 20.56 55.55 20.67
CA SER A 431 19.19 55.16 20.27
C SER A 431 18.78 53.85 20.95
N PRO A 432 17.48 53.60 21.22
CA PRO A 432 17.06 52.47 22.04
C PRO A 432 17.20 51.11 21.33
N ASN A 433 18.19 50.32 21.75
CA ASN A 433 18.36 48.88 21.55
C ASN A 433 18.31 48.32 20.10
N THR A 434 18.23 49.17 19.06
CA THR A 434 18.16 48.73 17.65
C THR A 434 18.90 49.71 16.74
N VAL A 435 19.79 49.19 15.89
CA VAL A 435 20.48 49.96 14.84
C VAL A 435 19.91 49.54 13.47
N PRO A 436 19.55 50.46 12.57
CA PRO A 436 19.01 50.11 11.25
C PRO A 436 20.08 49.51 10.33
N VAL A 437 20.07 48.18 10.17
CA VAL A 437 20.96 47.46 9.26
C VAL A 437 20.41 47.50 7.82
N LYS A 438 21.25 47.89 6.85
CA LYS A 438 20.91 47.89 5.41
C LYS A 438 20.42 46.51 4.97
N THR A 439 19.12 46.38 4.72
CA THR A 439 18.50 45.20 4.10
C THR A 439 17.69 45.62 2.87
N ILE A 440 17.86 44.89 1.76
CA ILE A 440 17.20 45.21 0.48
C ILE A 440 15.88 44.43 0.36
N ASN A 441 14.81 45.11 -0.08
CA ASN A 441 13.45 44.58 -0.21
C ASN A 441 13.24 43.55 -1.35
N ALA A 442 14.28 42.85 -1.81
CA ALA A 442 14.18 41.83 -2.85
C ALA A 442 13.74 40.46 -2.27
N ARG A 443 12.53 40.40 -1.71
CA ARG A 443 11.97 39.21 -1.04
C ARG A 443 11.39 38.21 -2.05
N THR A 444 12.23 37.46 -2.75
CA THR A 444 11.76 36.31 -3.54
C THR A 444 11.58 35.07 -2.67
N TRP A 445 10.36 34.51 -2.72
CA TRP A 445 10.00 33.25 -2.10
C TRP A 445 10.26 32.12 -3.09
N THR A 446 10.93 31.07 -2.63
CA THR A 446 11.12 29.82 -3.36
C THR A 446 10.64 28.69 -2.45
N SER A 447 9.67 27.93 -2.94
CA SER A 447 9.11 26.79 -2.23
C SER A 447 9.83 25.51 -2.60
N ILE A 448 9.92 24.58 -1.65
CA ILE A 448 10.58 23.30 -1.86
C ILE A 448 9.70 22.20 -1.26
N VAL A 449 9.30 21.25 -2.10
CA VAL A 449 8.54 20.08 -1.66
C VAL A 449 9.54 19.03 -1.19
N GLU A 450 9.49 18.74 0.10
CA GLU A 450 10.32 17.72 0.76
C GLU A 450 9.50 16.48 1.09
N CYS A 451 10.15 15.32 1.11
CA CYS A 451 9.50 14.07 1.48
C CYS A 451 10.45 13.14 2.24
N ILE A 452 9.94 12.56 3.33
CA ILE A 452 10.69 11.74 4.29
C ILE A 452 9.93 10.46 4.63
N SER A 453 10.67 9.36 4.76
CA SER A 453 10.16 8.08 5.28
C SER A 453 10.21 8.02 6.81
N ALA A 454 9.36 7.19 7.41
CA ALA A 454 9.36 6.96 8.85
C ALA A 454 10.67 6.33 9.40
N LEU A 455 11.48 5.70 8.55
CA LEU A 455 12.79 5.15 8.94
C LEU A 455 13.95 6.15 8.86
N GLY A 456 13.72 7.38 8.39
CA GLY A 456 14.73 8.44 8.37
C GLY A 456 15.38 8.73 7.02
N VAL A 457 14.90 8.14 5.92
CA VAL A 457 15.38 8.44 4.56
C VAL A 457 14.61 9.63 3.98
N ALA A 458 15.31 10.62 3.43
CA ALA A 458 14.74 11.74 2.69
C ALA A 458 14.89 11.52 1.17
N LEU A 459 13.81 11.72 0.42
CA LEU A 459 13.77 11.60 -1.05
C LEU A 459 14.44 12.82 -1.71
N ASN A 460 14.74 12.81 -3.00
CA ASN A 460 15.16 14.02 -3.72
C ASN A 460 14.03 15.08 -3.72
N PRO A 461 14.36 16.37 -3.53
CA PRO A 461 13.36 17.45 -3.46
C PRO A 461 12.91 17.93 -4.84
N LEU A 462 11.76 18.63 -4.85
CA LEU A 462 11.32 19.49 -5.95
C LEU A 462 11.44 20.95 -5.53
N VAL A 463 12.21 21.75 -6.27
CA VAL A 463 12.34 23.20 -6.05
C VAL A 463 11.43 23.96 -7.01
N ILE A 464 10.53 24.77 -6.45
CA ILE A 464 9.56 25.59 -7.18
C ILE A 464 10.01 27.05 -7.15
N PHE A 465 10.60 27.52 -8.25
CA PHE A 465 11.06 28.89 -8.37
C PHE A 465 9.92 29.84 -8.77
N LYS A 466 9.77 30.95 -8.05
CA LYS A 466 8.95 32.07 -8.54
C LYS A 466 9.58 32.66 -9.82
N ALA A 467 8.96 32.40 -10.98
CA ALA A 467 9.45 32.80 -12.32
C ALA A 467 8.42 32.53 -13.44
N LYS A 468 8.77 32.92 -14.68
CA LYS A 468 8.02 32.58 -15.92
C LYS A 468 8.72 31.55 -16.83
N SER A 469 9.93 31.13 -16.48
CA SER A 469 10.72 30.10 -17.17
C SER A 469 12.02 29.83 -16.41
N ILE A 470 12.57 28.62 -16.59
CA ILE A 470 13.89 28.24 -16.06
C ILE A 470 15.01 28.87 -16.90
N GLN A 471 16.08 29.34 -16.26
CA GLN A 471 17.23 29.97 -16.90
C GLN A 471 18.52 29.23 -16.55
N GLU A 472 19.37 28.99 -17.55
CA GLU A 472 20.64 28.24 -17.44
C GLU A 472 21.55 28.81 -16.34
N GLN A 473 21.65 30.15 -16.27
CA GLN A 473 22.44 30.90 -15.29
C GLN A 473 22.03 30.71 -13.82
N TRP A 474 20.97 29.95 -13.51
CA TRP A 474 20.63 29.56 -12.14
C TRP A 474 21.42 28.33 -11.67
N PHE A 475 22.12 27.62 -12.56
CA PHE A 475 22.77 26.36 -12.23
C PHE A 475 24.27 26.39 -12.55
N LYS A 476 25.09 26.15 -11.53
CA LYS A 476 26.52 25.88 -11.70
C LYS A 476 26.69 24.43 -12.15
N LYS A 477 27.60 24.16 -13.10
CA LYS A 477 27.82 22.80 -13.64
C LYS A 477 28.15 21.79 -12.54
N ASP A 478 28.98 22.18 -11.57
CA ASP A 478 29.37 21.33 -10.44
C ASP A 478 28.20 21.00 -9.51
N PHE A 479 27.22 21.91 -9.38
CA PHE A 479 25.99 21.65 -8.62
C PHE A 479 25.09 20.64 -9.34
N LEU A 480 24.92 20.80 -10.65
CA LEU A 480 24.16 19.84 -11.47
C LEU A 480 24.76 18.43 -11.41
N ALA A 481 26.09 18.32 -11.45
CA ALA A 481 26.80 17.04 -11.35
C ALA A 481 26.67 16.38 -9.97
N LYS A 482 26.59 17.16 -8.89
CA LYS A 482 26.44 16.65 -7.51
C LYS A 482 25.00 16.27 -7.15
N HIS A 483 24.01 16.85 -7.81
CA HIS A 483 22.59 16.66 -7.45
C HIS A 483 21.70 16.24 -8.65
N PRO A 484 22.08 15.23 -9.46
CA PRO A 484 21.40 14.91 -10.72
C PRO A 484 19.93 14.47 -10.54
N GLY A 485 19.58 13.89 -9.39
CA GLY A 485 18.21 13.45 -9.06
C GLY A 485 17.27 14.56 -8.56
N TRP A 486 17.74 15.80 -8.39
CA TRP A 486 16.89 16.91 -7.99
C TRP A 486 16.04 17.39 -9.17
N HIS A 487 14.82 17.81 -8.86
CA HIS A 487 13.87 18.32 -9.84
C HIS A 487 13.63 19.81 -9.61
N VAL A 488 13.53 20.57 -10.71
CA VAL A 488 13.25 22.01 -10.67
C VAL A 488 12.08 22.36 -11.58
N THR A 489 11.24 23.26 -11.10
CA THR A 489 10.10 23.81 -11.84
C THR A 489 9.90 25.29 -11.50
N PHE A 490 8.90 25.93 -12.11
CA PHE A 490 8.56 27.32 -11.83
C PHE A 490 7.06 27.55 -11.79
N SER A 491 6.65 28.56 -11.04
CA SER A 491 5.28 29.09 -11.05
C SER A 491 5.31 30.61 -10.89
N GLU A 492 4.26 31.30 -11.35
CA GLU A 492 4.21 32.77 -11.28
C GLU A 492 4.08 33.28 -9.84
N ASN A 493 3.43 32.51 -8.96
CA ASN A 493 3.26 32.82 -7.54
C ASN A 493 4.42 32.30 -6.67
N GLY A 494 5.12 31.25 -7.10
CA GLY A 494 6.19 30.56 -6.35
C GLY A 494 5.72 29.36 -5.51
N TRP A 495 4.46 28.94 -5.66
CA TRP A 495 3.82 27.85 -4.91
C TRP A 495 3.48 26.66 -5.83
N THR A 496 3.10 25.53 -5.24
CA THR A 496 2.56 24.37 -5.98
C THR A 496 1.21 24.65 -6.68
N SER A 497 0.83 23.74 -7.57
CA SER A 497 -0.46 23.68 -8.26
C SER A 497 -0.89 22.21 -8.44
N ASN A 498 -2.13 21.95 -8.89
CA ASN A 498 -2.59 20.59 -9.17
C ASN A 498 -1.62 19.85 -10.10
N ASP A 499 -1.30 20.46 -11.25
CA ASP A 499 -0.38 19.90 -12.23
C ASP A 499 1.02 19.64 -11.66
N ILE A 500 1.54 20.57 -10.82
CA ILE A 500 2.85 20.41 -10.18
C ILE A 500 2.82 19.26 -9.15
N ALA A 501 1.71 19.06 -8.43
CA ALA A 501 1.58 17.95 -7.49
C ALA A 501 1.49 16.58 -8.20
N VAL A 502 0.79 16.51 -9.35
CA VAL A 502 0.75 15.31 -10.21
C VAL A 502 2.13 15.06 -10.85
N GLU A 503 2.77 16.12 -11.34
CA GLU A 503 4.18 16.26 -11.75
C GLU A 503 5.13 15.56 -10.77
N TRP A 504 5.06 16.03 -9.51
CA TRP A 504 5.84 15.59 -8.38
C TRP A 504 5.57 14.12 -8.01
N LEU A 505 4.31 13.70 -7.99
CA LEU A 505 3.96 12.32 -7.71
C LEU A 505 4.60 11.38 -8.74
N GLY A 506 4.44 11.70 -10.03
CA GLY A 506 4.95 10.89 -11.15
C GLY A 506 6.47 10.87 -11.31
N LYS A 507 7.14 12.03 -11.21
CA LYS A 507 8.59 12.17 -11.49
C LYS A 507 9.48 12.07 -10.24
N VAL A 508 8.96 12.38 -9.05
CA VAL A 508 9.75 12.47 -7.81
C VAL A 508 9.38 11.36 -6.83
N PHE A 509 8.10 11.24 -6.44
CA PHE A 509 7.70 10.28 -5.39
C PHE A 509 7.70 8.83 -5.88
N LEU A 510 7.00 8.54 -6.98
CA LEU A 510 6.81 7.16 -7.44
C LEU A 510 8.11 6.45 -7.82
N PRO A 511 9.07 7.06 -8.54
CA PRO A 511 10.33 6.39 -8.90
C PRO A 511 11.24 6.13 -7.70
N GLN A 512 11.19 6.98 -6.66
CA GLN A 512 12.04 6.86 -5.47
C GLN A 512 11.44 5.98 -4.37
N THR A 513 10.18 5.59 -4.51
CA THR A 513 9.46 4.75 -3.53
C THR A 513 8.98 3.42 -4.11
N GLN A 514 9.36 3.10 -5.35
CA GLN A 514 8.90 1.89 -6.03
C GLN A 514 9.14 0.64 -5.16
N PRO A 515 8.08 -0.09 -4.78
CA PRO A 515 8.23 -1.32 -4.02
C PRO A 515 8.76 -2.45 -4.90
N GLU A 516 9.39 -3.43 -4.26
CA GLU A 516 9.82 -4.70 -4.88
C GLU A 516 8.64 -5.46 -5.52
N ASP A 517 7.49 -5.45 -4.86
CA ASP A 517 6.21 -5.96 -5.40
C ASP A 517 5.27 -4.77 -5.71
N PRO A 518 4.83 -4.56 -6.96
CA PRO A 518 3.86 -3.51 -7.30
C PRO A 518 2.54 -3.53 -6.52
N ALA A 519 2.17 -4.68 -5.94
CA ALA A 519 0.98 -4.83 -5.10
C ALA A 519 1.21 -4.47 -3.62
N ASP A 520 2.43 -4.08 -3.22
CA ASP A 520 2.72 -3.53 -1.89
C ASP A 520 2.18 -2.10 -1.73
N GLY A 521 1.48 -1.86 -0.62
CA GLY A 521 0.94 -0.54 -0.29
C GLY A 521 2.02 0.46 0.13
N ARG A 522 1.84 1.72 -0.27
CA ARG A 522 2.58 2.89 0.23
C ARG A 522 1.64 3.84 0.93
N LEU A 523 2.04 4.37 2.08
CA LEU A 523 1.28 5.43 2.76
C LEU A 523 1.98 6.77 2.51
N LEU A 524 1.24 7.75 1.99
CA LEU A 524 1.68 9.12 1.83
C LEU A 524 0.82 10.03 2.72
N ILE A 525 1.46 10.63 3.73
CA ILE A 525 0.84 11.53 4.69
C ILE A 525 1.13 12.98 4.30
N VAL A 526 0.09 13.74 4.00
CA VAL A 526 0.14 15.11 3.47
C VAL A 526 -0.81 16.05 4.20
N ASP A 527 -0.67 17.35 3.96
CA ASP A 527 -1.67 18.32 4.41
C ASP A 527 -2.94 18.27 3.53
N GLY A 528 -3.99 18.97 3.94
CA GLY A 528 -5.25 19.07 3.21
C GLY A 528 -5.25 20.02 2.02
N HIS A 529 -4.09 20.38 1.43
CA HIS A 529 -4.05 21.32 0.32
C HIS A 529 -4.71 20.75 -0.95
N GLY A 530 -5.51 21.57 -1.65
CA GLY A 530 -6.42 21.12 -2.71
C GLY A 530 -5.74 20.37 -3.86
N SER A 531 -4.45 20.66 -4.14
CA SER A 531 -3.66 19.96 -5.16
C SER A 531 -3.53 18.45 -4.90
N HIS A 532 -3.48 18.03 -3.63
CA HIS A 532 -3.40 16.62 -3.22
C HIS A 532 -4.76 15.89 -3.29
N THR A 533 -5.83 16.62 -3.60
CA THR A 533 -7.21 16.09 -3.73
C THR A 533 -7.75 16.13 -5.16
N SER A 534 -6.90 16.46 -6.14
CA SER A 534 -7.26 16.51 -7.56
C SER A 534 -7.49 15.11 -8.14
N ASP A 535 -8.39 15.00 -9.13
CA ASP A 535 -8.82 13.72 -9.70
C ASP A 535 -7.66 12.95 -10.33
N GLU A 536 -6.74 13.64 -11.00
CA GLU A 536 -5.52 13.09 -11.59
C GLU A 536 -4.55 12.58 -10.52
N PHE A 537 -4.37 13.31 -9.41
CA PHE A 537 -3.50 12.93 -8.30
C PHE A 537 -4.05 11.70 -7.57
N MET A 538 -5.36 11.70 -7.26
CA MET A 538 -6.06 10.55 -6.67
C MET A 538 -5.99 9.32 -7.57
N THR A 539 -6.16 9.50 -8.90
CA THR A 539 -6.06 8.42 -9.89
C THR A 539 -4.64 7.86 -9.98
N MET A 540 -3.62 8.72 -10.02
CA MET A 540 -2.22 8.28 -10.05
C MET A 540 -1.84 7.55 -8.76
N CYS A 541 -2.33 7.99 -7.59
CA CYS A 541 -2.19 7.28 -6.32
C CYS A 541 -2.86 5.89 -6.37
N TYR A 542 -4.10 5.78 -6.84
CA TYR A 542 -4.81 4.50 -7.00
C TYR A 542 -4.04 3.52 -7.90
N LEU A 543 -3.65 3.95 -9.10
CA LEU A 543 -2.96 3.11 -10.08
C LEU A 543 -1.59 2.60 -9.59
N ASN A 544 -1.00 3.28 -8.60
CA ASN A 544 0.31 2.95 -8.02
C ASN A 544 0.24 2.42 -6.57
N ASN A 545 -0.96 2.05 -6.09
CA ASN A 545 -1.18 1.51 -4.75
C ASN A 545 -0.69 2.43 -3.60
N VAL A 546 -0.88 3.74 -3.79
CA VAL A 546 -0.59 4.77 -2.78
C VAL A 546 -1.87 5.12 -2.04
N HIS A 547 -1.84 4.95 -0.73
CA HIS A 547 -2.88 5.37 0.21
C HIS A 547 -2.55 6.76 0.76
N LEU A 548 -3.55 7.62 0.87
CA LEU A 548 -3.38 8.99 1.34
C LEU A 548 -3.97 9.14 2.74
N LEU A 549 -3.24 9.84 3.61
CA LEU A 549 -3.74 10.27 4.91
C LEU A 549 -3.53 11.78 5.03
N PHE A 550 -4.63 12.49 5.25
CA PHE A 550 -4.63 13.95 5.34
C PHE A 550 -4.55 14.39 6.81
N PHE A 551 -3.69 15.36 7.12
CA PHE A 551 -3.70 15.98 8.43
C PHE A 551 -4.95 16.87 8.62
N PRO A 552 -5.56 16.89 9.84
CA PRO A 552 -6.59 17.87 10.18
C PRO A 552 -6.06 19.30 10.02
N ALA A 553 -6.91 20.24 9.62
CA ALA A 553 -6.47 21.61 9.38
C ALA A 553 -5.90 22.25 10.65
N HIS A 554 -4.89 23.11 10.44
CA HIS A 554 -4.16 23.81 11.50
C HIS A 554 -3.42 22.91 12.52
N THR A 555 -3.13 21.64 12.19
CA THR A 555 -2.41 20.72 13.11
C THR A 555 -0.93 20.51 12.83
N SER A 556 -0.33 21.14 11.82
CA SER A 556 1.07 20.90 11.43
C SER A 556 2.06 21.04 12.61
N HIS A 557 1.87 22.07 13.43
CA HIS A 557 2.64 22.33 14.65
C HIS A 557 2.51 21.27 15.78
N VAL A 558 1.76 20.19 15.56
CA VAL A 558 1.63 19.01 16.46
C VAL A 558 1.84 17.70 15.70
N LEU A 559 1.46 17.63 14.42
CA LEU A 559 1.33 16.37 13.67
C LEU A 559 2.22 16.26 12.42
N GLN A 560 2.89 17.32 11.97
CA GLN A 560 3.74 17.33 10.76
C GLN A 560 5.22 16.99 11.10
N PRO A 561 5.75 15.80 10.73
CA PRO A 561 7.12 15.41 11.05
C PRO A 561 8.20 16.36 10.48
N LEU A 562 7.98 16.90 9.28
CA LEU A 562 8.91 17.85 8.65
C LEU A 562 9.03 19.16 9.46
N ASP A 563 7.93 19.72 9.96
CA ASP A 563 7.92 20.91 10.82
C ASP A 563 8.60 20.64 12.17
N LEU A 564 8.27 19.52 12.84
CA LEU A 564 8.74 19.25 14.20
C LEU A 564 10.19 18.79 14.28
N GLY A 565 10.72 18.11 13.26
CA GLY A 565 12.09 17.57 13.27
C GLY A 565 13.08 18.28 12.34
N CYS A 566 12.63 18.72 11.16
CA CYS A 566 13.53 18.95 10.03
C CYS A 566 13.65 20.42 9.64
N PHE A 567 12.52 21.10 9.41
CA PHE A 567 12.49 22.45 8.85
C PHE A 567 13.06 23.52 9.79
N SER A 568 12.95 23.34 11.11
CA SER A 568 13.58 24.24 12.10
C SER A 568 15.11 24.23 12.00
N SER A 569 15.71 23.05 11.98
CA SER A 569 17.15 22.81 11.80
C SER A 569 17.62 23.27 10.42
N LEU A 570 16.89 22.93 9.35
CA LEU A 570 17.19 23.33 7.97
C LEU A 570 17.19 24.85 7.83
N LYS A 571 16.10 25.52 8.23
CA LYS A 571 15.95 26.98 8.10
C LYS A 571 17.00 27.72 8.95
N THR A 572 17.43 27.16 10.08
CA THR A 572 18.53 27.70 10.90
C THR A 572 19.89 27.57 10.20
N ALA A 573 20.22 26.38 9.70
CA ALA A 573 21.47 26.14 8.96
C ALA A 573 21.57 27.01 7.70
N TYR A 574 20.47 27.14 6.95
CA TYR A 574 20.38 27.97 5.76
C TYR A 574 20.61 29.47 6.05
N ARG A 575 19.97 30.01 7.10
CA ARG A 575 20.19 31.42 7.53
C ARG A 575 21.63 31.68 7.97
N ARG A 576 22.27 30.71 8.65
CA ARG A 576 23.69 30.80 9.02
C ARG A 576 24.59 30.90 7.78
N LEU A 577 24.39 30.02 6.79
CA LEU A 577 25.17 30.01 5.54
C LEU A 577 25.01 31.32 4.74
N ILE A 578 23.81 31.91 4.71
CA ILE A 578 23.61 33.26 4.14
C ILE A 578 24.39 34.32 4.91
N GLY A 579 24.33 34.29 6.25
CA GLY A 579 25.03 35.24 7.11
C GLY A 579 26.54 35.22 6.86
N GLU A 580 27.14 34.03 6.85
CA GLU A 580 28.56 33.80 6.56
C GLU A 580 28.94 34.33 5.16
N HIS A 581 28.15 34.04 4.13
CA HIS A 581 28.42 34.53 2.77
C HIS A 581 28.31 36.05 2.63
N THR A 582 27.31 36.65 3.29
CA THR A 582 27.07 38.10 3.25
C THR A 582 28.20 38.85 3.95
N ALA A 583 28.70 38.31 5.08
CA ALA A 583 29.84 38.87 5.82
C ALA A 583 31.18 38.78 5.06
N LEU A 584 31.34 37.80 4.16
CA LEU A 584 32.58 37.58 3.41
C LEU A 584 32.66 38.30 2.06
N THR A 585 31.52 38.68 1.46
CA THR A 585 31.48 39.23 0.09
C THR A 585 30.98 40.66 -0.01
N ASP A 586 30.43 41.22 1.06
CA ASP A 586 29.77 42.53 1.11
C ASP A 586 28.60 42.69 0.08
N THR A 587 28.16 41.57 -0.51
CA THR A 587 27.05 41.54 -1.48
C THR A 587 25.75 41.06 -0.83
N THR A 588 24.73 41.92 -0.87
CA THR A 588 23.41 41.68 -0.23
C THR A 588 22.42 40.86 -1.06
N LYS A 589 22.86 40.25 -2.19
CA LYS A 589 21.98 39.50 -3.11
C LYS A 589 22.48 38.07 -3.32
N VAL A 590 21.87 37.13 -2.60
CA VAL A 590 22.02 35.69 -2.90
C VAL A 590 21.27 35.38 -4.20
N GLY A 591 21.99 35.21 -5.31
CA GLY A 591 21.41 34.76 -6.57
C GLY A 591 20.94 33.31 -6.51
N LYS A 592 20.02 32.91 -7.39
CA LYS A 592 19.42 31.55 -7.41
C LYS A 592 20.42 30.39 -7.47
N ALA A 593 21.60 30.61 -8.07
CA ALA A 593 22.70 29.63 -8.06
C ALA A 593 23.32 29.43 -6.67
N ASN A 594 23.52 30.49 -5.89
CA ASN A 594 24.03 30.40 -4.53
C ASN A 594 22.93 29.93 -3.55
N PHE A 595 21.66 30.26 -3.81
CA PHE A 595 20.50 29.71 -3.09
C PHE A 595 20.54 28.17 -3.07
N LEU A 596 20.70 27.55 -4.24
CA LEU A 596 20.70 26.09 -4.37
C LEU A 596 21.86 25.43 -3.60
N GLU A 597 23.06 26.00 -3.65
CA GLU A 597 24.22 25.51 -2.88
C GLU A 597 24.03 25.64 -1.37
N PHE A 598 23.53 26.78 -0.89
CA PHE A 598 23.27 26.97 0.54
C PHE A 598 22.11 26.10 1.02
N TYR A 599 21.10 25.89 0.17
CA TYR A 599 20.00 24.99 0.47
C TYR A 599 20.48 23.54 0.55
N ALA A 600 21.28 23.04 -0.39
CA ALA A 600 21.82 21.69 -0.35
C ALA A 600 22.64 21.43 0.93
N LYS A 601 23.54 22.35 1.29
CA LYS A 601 24.31 22.27 2.56
C LYS A 601 23.41 22.34 3.80
N ALA A 602 22.37 23.17 3.79
CA ALA A 602 21.40 23.23 4.88
C ALA A 602 20.54 21.96 4.98
N ARG A 603 20.24 21.33 3.84
CA ARG A 603 19.48 20.08 3.71
C ARG A 603 20.22 18.90 4.32
N GLU A 604 21.53 18.80 4.08
CA GLU A 604 22.45 17.82 4.72
C GLU A 604 22.53 17.96 6.25
N ILE A 605 22.11 19.09 6.81
CA ILE A 605 22.02 19.32 8.26
C ILE A 605 20.58 19.10 8.75
N GLY A 606 19.59 19.61 8.02
CA GLY A 606 18.18 19.56 8.38
C GLY A 606 17.55 18.17 8.28
N LEU A 607 17.83 17.44 7.20
CA LEU A 607 17.24 16.13 6.88
C LEU A 607 18.17 14.95 7.22
N ARG A 608 19.01 15.10 8.25
CA ARG A 608 19.74 13.97 8.82
C ARG A 608 18.77 12.95 9.40
N LYS A 609 19.16 11.67 9.36
CA LYS A 609 18.34 10.53 9.79
C LYS A 609 17.79 10.74 11.19
N GLU A 610 18.59 11.30 12.09
CA GLU A 610 18.26 11.58 13.49
C GLU A 610 17.16 12.66 13.61
N ASN A 611 17.24 13.75 12.82
CA ASN A 611 16.23 14.81 12.78
C ASN A 611 14.91 14.29 12.22
N VAL A 612 14.97 13.51 11.14
CA VAL A 612 13.78 12.90 10.52
C VAL A 612 13.09 11.96 11.52
N GLN A 613 13.83 11.02 12.13
CA GLN A 613 13.29 10.11 13.15
C GLN A 613 12.78 10.86 14.39
N SER A 614 13.45 11.94 14.80
CA SER A 614 12.98 12.81 15.88
C SER A 614 11.63 13.47 15.53
N GLY A 615 11.46 13.96 14.31
CA GLY A 615 10.19 14.51 13.81
C GLY A 615 9.04 13.50 13.88
N TRP A 616 9.25 12.28 13.35
CA TRP A 616 8.26 11.19 13.42
C TRP A 616 7.94 10.75 14.86
N LYS A 617 8.92 10.78 15.75
CA LYS A 617 8.77 10.45 17.18
C LYS A 617 8.05 11.56 17.97
N ALA A 618 8.21 12.82 17.55
CA ALA A 618 7.56 13.98 18.16
C ALA A 618 6.05 14.03 17.85
N THR A 619 5.66 13.73 16.61
CA THR A 619 4.24 13.62 16.21
C THR A 619 3.56 12.36 16.77
N GLY A 620 4.34 11.39 17.23
CA GLY A 620 3.85 10.09 17.69
C GLY A 620 3.40 9.17 16.55
N LEU A 621 3.61 9.53 15.28
CA LEU A 621 3.23 8.69 14.14
C LEU A 621 4.18 7.48 13.99
N TYR A 622 5.46 7.63 14.34
CA TYR A 622 6.40 6.50 14.41
C TYR A 622 7.56 6.73 15.39
N PRO A 623 7.78 5.84 16.39
CA PRO A 623 6.89 4.74 16.81
C PRO A 623 5.50 5.26 17.24
N LYS A 624 4.45 4.46 17.01
CA LYS A 624 3.06 4.86 17.27
C LYS A 624 2.87 5.21 18.75
N SER A 625 2.45 6.44 19.05
CA SER A 625 2.12 6.88 20.40
C SER A 625 1.12 8.05 20.37
N VAL A 626 -0.16 7.78 20.61
CA VAL A 626 -1.21 8.82 20.66
C VAL A 626 -0.96 9.82 21.80
N ALA A 627 -0.32 9.37 22.88
CA ALA A 627 0.00 10.21 24.03
C ALA A 627 0.99 11.35 23.70
N LYS A 628 1.87 11.17 22.70
CA LYS A 628 2.85 12.21 22.31
C LYS A 628 2.19 13.50 21.82
N PRO A 629 1.34 13.49 20.77
CA PRO A 629 0.64 14.69 20.33
C PRO A 629 -0.40 15.15 21.36
N LEU A 630 -1.10 14.25 22.06
CA LEU A 630 -2.10 14.63 23.07
C LEU A 630 -1.49 15.40 24.26
N ASN A 631 -0.27 15.09 24.66
CA ASN A 631 0.45 15.80 25.74
C ASN A 631 1.16 17.08 25.25
N SER A 632 1.00 17.46 23.97
CA SER A 632 1.54 18.71 23.46
C SER A 632 0.80 19.90 24.05
N ARG A 633 1.54 20.91 24.54
CA ARG A 633 0.99 22.17 25.08
C ARG A 633 0.09 22.94 24.11
N TRP A 634 0.13 22.59 22.83
CA TRP A 634 -0.63 23.21 21.75
C TRP A 634 -1.99 22.55 21.51
N VAL A 635 -2.30 21.44 22.21
CA VAL A 635 -3.61 20.79 22.11
C VAL A 635 -4.65 21.55 22.94
N VAL A 636 -5.69 22.02 22.27
CA VAL A 636 -6.74 22.83 22.87
C VAL A 636 -7.73 21.94 23.61
N VAL A 637 -7.60 21.88 24.94
CA VAL A 637 -8.64 21.34 25.84
C VAL A 637 -9.64 22.45 26.14
N ALA A 638 -10.91 22.26 25.76
CA ALA A 638 -11.94 23.28 25.92
C ALA A 638 -12.25 23.58 27.40
N LYS A 639 -11.90 24.79 27.87
CA LYS A 639 -12.58 25.39 29.03
C LYS A 639 -13.95 25.93 28.59
N ARG A 640 -14.95 25.89 29.48
CA ARG A 640 -16.30 26.43 29.22
C ARG A 640 -16.20 27.89 28.72
N PRO A 641 -17.05 28.30 27.76
CA PRO A 641 -17.00 29.65 27.21
C PRO A 641 -17.35 30.69 28.28
N ALA A 642 -16.53 31.75 28.36
CA ALA A 642 -16.97 32.99 28.98
C ALA A 642 -18.05 33.63 28.11
N ILE A 643 -19.01 34.31 28.75
CA ILE A 643 -20.13 34.98 28.09
C ILE A 643 -19.58 36.06 27.14
N PRO A 644 -20.04 36.14 25.88
CA PRO A 644 -19.55 37.16 24.96
C PRO A 644 -20.04 38.54 25.36
N LEU A 645 -19.11 39.49 25.54
CA LEU A 645 -19.45 40.91 25.53
C LEU A 645 -19.88 41.31 24.12
N ARG A 646 -20.98 42.08 24.03
CA ARG A 646 -21.55 42.61 22.78
C ARG A 646 -20.47 43.30 21.93
N VAL A 647 -20.30 42.85 20.69
CA VAL A 647 -19.68 43.66 19.64
C VAL A 647 -20.74 44.59 19.07
N THR A 648 -20.48 45.90 19.08
CA THR A 648 -21.33 46.92 18.47
C THR A 648 -20.95 47.14 17.00
N SER A 649 -21.97 47.23 16.14
CA SER A 649 -22.05 47.84 14.79
C SER A 649 -20.77 48.30 14.07
N ASP A 650 -20.68 47.93 12.79
CA ASP A 650 -19.68 48.34 11.81
C ASP A 650 -19.30 49.83 11.82
N ILE A 651 -17.99 50.11 11.72
CA ILE A 651 -17.46 51.40 11.29
C ILE A 651 -16.37 51.14 10.24
N SER A 652 -16.61 51.59 9.02
CA SER A 652 -15.64 51.52 7.91
C SER A 652 -14.44 52.45 8.17
N THR A 653 -13.23 51.99 7.87
CA THR A 653 -12.00 52.75 8.13
C THR A 653 -11.88 53.98 7.19
N PRO A 654 -11.83 55.22 7.72
CA PRO A 654 -11.74 56.43 6.91
C PRO A 654 -10.40 56.55 6.19
N LYS A 655 -10.38 57.18 5.00
CA LYS A 655 -9.19 57.24 4.12
C LYS A 655 -8.67 58.66 3.85
N ARG A 656 -9.38 59.71 4.28
CA ARG A 656 -8.96 61.12 4.19
C ARG A 656 -9.32 61.89 5.46
N GLY A 657 -8.62 62.98 5.78
CA GLY A 657 -8.90 63.79 6.97
C GLY A 657 -10.35 64.30 7.09
N GLY A 658 -11.01 64.57 5.95
CA GLY A 658 -12.43 64.99 5.91
C GLY A 658 -13.43 63.93 6.38
N ASP A 659 -13.13 62.64 6.21
CA ASP A 659 -14.02 61.54 6.60
C ASP A 659 -14.11 61.43 8.14
N VAL A 660 -12.97 61.70 8.81
CA VAL A 660 -12.86 61.69 10.28
C VAL A 660 -13.71 62.79 10.91
N VAL A 661 -13.84 63.96 10.25
CA VAL A 661 -14.67 65.07 10.75
C VAL A 661 -16.16 64.74 10.68
N LYS A 662 -16.61 64.04 9.63
CA LYS A 662 -18.02 63.59 9.51
C LYS A 662 -18.39 62.53 10.54
N LEU A 663 -17.53 61.54 10.78
CA LEU A 663 -17.79 60.42 11.71
C LEU A 663 -17.97 60.84 13.19
N PHE A 664 -17.48 62.02 13.59
CA PHE A 664 -17.51 62.49 14.99
C PHE A 664 -18.34 63.76 15.21
N ALA A 665 -19.03 64.27 14.19
CA ALA A 665 -19.89 65.45 14.30
C ALA A 665 -21.03 65.26 15.30
N GLU A 666 -21.56 64.04 15.44
CA GLU A 666 -22.72 63.71 16.27
C GLU A 666 -22.37 63.27 17.71
N LYS A 667 -21.07 63.21 18.07
CA LYS A 667 -20.60 62.78 19.41
C LYS A 667 -19.44 63.60 19.96
N SER A 668 -19.61 64.91 20.19
CA SER A 668 -18.70 65.67 21.08
C SER A 668 -19.30 66.94 21.69
N GLY A 669 -19.41 66.97 23.03
CA GLY A 669 -19.76 68.17 23.82
C GLY A 669 -18.57 68.92 24.44
N SER A 670 -17.34 68.44 24.28
CA SER A 670 -16.14 69.00 24.95
C SER A 670 -15.19 69.70 23.96
N PRO A 671 -14.64 70.88 24.29
CA PRO A 671 -13.62 71.54 23.46
C PRO A 671 -12.35 70.71 23.25
N THR A 672 -11.92 69.98 24.28
CA THR A 672 -10.67 69.20 24.27
C THR A 672 -10.73 68.05 23.25
N SER A 673 -11.87 67.38 23.14
CA SER A 673 -12.04 66.25 22.21
C SER A 673 -11.99 66.68 20.74
N ARG A 674 -12.51 67.88 20.42
CA ARG A 674 -12.44 68.48 19.07
C ARG A 674 -11.01 68.80 18.64
N LEU A 675 -10.14 69.18 19.59
CA LEU A 675 -8.72 69.47 19.31
C LEU A 675 -7.94 68.18 18.96
N SER A 676 -8.18 67.08 19.69
CA SER A 676 -7.58 65.78 19.39
C SER A 676 -8.01 65.23 18.02
N ILE A 677 -9.29 65.39 17.64
CA ILE A 677 -9.80 64.95 16.34
C ILE A 677 -9.12 65.73 15.19
N ARG A 678 -8.94 67.05 15.32
CA ARG A 678 -8.20 67.85 14.32
C ARG A 678 -6.73 67.43 14.20
N LYS A 679 -6.04 67.12 15.31
CA LYS A 679 -4.67 66.59 15.28
C LYS A 679 -4.57 65.24 14.58
N ALA A 680 -5.55 64.34 14.79
CA ALA A 680 -5.60 63.04 14.12
C ALA A 680 -5.84 63.17 12.60
N ALA A 681 -6.74 64.05 12.17
CA ALA A 681 -6.98 64.33 10.75
C ALA A 681 -5.73 64.90 10.05
N ALA A 682 -5.07 65.88 10.65
CA ALA A 682 -3.84 66.48 10.12
C ALA A 682 -2.67 65.47 10.03
N ALA A 683 -2.58 64.52 10.97
CA ALA A 683 -1.60 63.44 10.91
C ALA A 683 -1.89 62.46 9.73
N LEU A 684 -3.16 62.15 9.47
CA LEU A 684 -3.56 61.31 8.33
C LEU A 684 -3.18 61.95 6.99
N ASP A 685 -3.47 63.24 6.82
CA ASP A 685 -3.18 63.96 5.57
C ASP A 685 -1.66 64.12 5.34
N LYS A 686 -0.86 64.20 6.41
CA LYS A 686 0.61 64.17 6.32
C LYS A 686 1.14 62.82 5.81
N VAL A 687 0.61 61.71 6.33
CA VAL A 687 0.96 60.34 5.87
C VAL A 687 0.53 60.13 4.43
N ALA A 688 -0.65 60.63 4.03
CA ALA A 688 -1.12 60.56 2.64
C ALA A 688 -0.16 61.29 1.66
N MET A 689 0.39 62.45 2.06
CA MET A 689 1.36 63.19 1.25
C MET A 689 2.72 62.47 1.14
N GLU A 690 3.19 61.83 2.22
CA GLU A 690 4.43 61.04 2.20
C GLU A 690 4.34 59.82 1.27
N VAL A 691 3.17 59.17 1.18
CA VAL A 691 2.93 58.07 0.23
C VAL A 691 3.08 58.56 -1.23
N ILE A 692 2.48 59.70 -1.57
CA ILE A 692 2.56 60.27 -2.93
C ILE A 692 4.01 60.64 -3.32
N LEU A 693 4.81 61.11 -2.37
CA LEU A 693 6.24 61.39 -2.59
C LEU A 693 7.05 60.11 -2.76
N ARG A 694 6.76 59.07 -1.96
CA ARG A 694 7.41 57.75 -2.06
C ARG A 694 7.09 57.04 -3.37
N ASP A 695 5.86 57.15 -3.88
CA ASP A 695 5.47 56.57 -5.18
C ASP A 695 6.23 57.22 -6.36
N ARG A 696 6.49 58.54 -6.30
CA ARG A 696 7.34 59.23 -7.30
C ARG A 696 8.80 58.78 -7.25
N GLU A 697 9.32 58.49 -6.05
CA GLU A 697 10.69 57.98 -5.89
C GLU A 697 10.81 56.52 -6.34
N ILE A 698 9.77 55.70 -6.13
CA ILE A 698 9.67 54.34 -6.67
C ILE A 698 9.73 54.35 -8.22
N GLU A 699 9.04 55.26 -8.90
CA GLU A 699 9.15 55.36 -10.36
C GLU A 699 10.53 55.84 -10.83
N ARG A 700 11.15 56.80 -10.13
CA ARG A 700 12.52 57.24 -10.45
C ARG A 700 13.52 56.07 -10.37
N LEU A 701 13.38 55.22 -9.34
CA LEU A 701 14.18 54.01 -9.14
C LEU A 701 13.86 52.91 -10.17
N ARG A 702 12.61 52.78 -10.63
CA ARG A 702 12.22 51.85 -11.72
C ARG A 702 12.91 52.21 -13.04
N VAL A 703 13.01 53.50 -13.37
CA VAL A 703 13.71 53.97 -14.58
C VAL A 703 15.22 53.70 -14.50
N GLN A 704 15.85 53.94 -13.35
CA GLN A 704 17.27 53.61 -13.15
C GLN A 704 17.53 52.09 -13.21
N LEU A 705 16.62 51.26 -12.67
CA LEU A 705 16.69 49.80 -12.77
C LEU A 705 16.51 49.28 -14.21
N ALA A 706 15.84 50.04 -15.09
CA ALA A 706 15.69 49.69 -16.50
C ALA A 706 17.01 49.88 -17.28
N GLN A 707 17.81 50.89 -16.92
CA GLN A 707 19.09 51.21 -17.55
C GLN A 707 20.26 50.32 -17.06
N ALA A 708 20.17 49.75 -15.86
CA ALA A 708 21.23 48.92 -15.25
C ALA A 708 21.14 47.40 -15.53
N LYS A 709 20.49 46.97 -16.62
CA LYS A 709 20.35 45.52 -16.94
C LYS A 709 21.54 44.96 -17.73
N PRO A 710 22.23 43.90 -17.26
CA PRO A 710 23.23 43.19 -18.06
C PRO A 710 22.60 42.35 -19.20
N ALA A 711 23.47 41.86 -20.08
CA ALA A 711 23.17 41.35 -21.42
C ALA A 711 22.20 40.14 -21.53
N LYS A 712 21.80 39.85 -22.78
CA LYS A 712 20.77 38.87 -23.20
C LYS A 712 20.71 37.60 -22.33
N ARG A 713 19.61 37.46 -21.58
CA ARG A 713 19.23 36.22 -20.86
C ARG A 713 18.94 35.09 -21.86
N ARG A 714 19.50 33.91 -21.63
CA ARG A 714 19.20 32.69 -22.40
C ARG A 714 18.13 31.86 -21.67
N LYS A 715 17.10 31.43 -22.40
CA LYS A 715 16.03 30.55 -21.92
C LYS A 715 16.44 29.11 -22.22
N ILE A 716 16.31 28.20 -21.25
CA ILE A 716 16.43 26.76 -21.53
C ILE A 716 15.22 26.36 -22.38
N VAL A 717 15.47 25.73 -23.52
CA VAL A 717 14.41 25.10 -24.33
C VAL A 717 14.07 23.78 -23.65
N GLN A 718 12.98 23.78 -22.88
CA GLN A 718 12.33 22.57 -22.37
C GLN A 718 11.54 21.90 -23.50
N ASP A 719 11.35 20.57 -23.43
CA ASP A 719 10.39 19.87 -24.28
C ASP A 719 8.98 20.45 -24.02
N PRO A 720 8.17 20.75 -25.05
CA PRO A 720 6.78 21.18 -24.87
C PRO A 720 5.93 20.24 -23.99
N ASN A 721 6.33 18.97 -23.85
CA ASN A 721 5.64 17.95 -23.08
C ASN A 721 6.26 17.69 -21.68
N GLU A 722 7.39 18.32 -21.32
CA GLU A 722 7.99 18.17 -19.97
C GLU A 722 8.05 19.51 -19.22
N ARG A 723 7.33 19.58 -18.09
CA ARG A 723 7.24 20.81 -17.26
C ARG A 723 8.41 20.90 -16.30
N PHE A 724 8.78 19.78 -15.69
CA PHE A 724 9.94 19.66 -14.82
C PHE A 724 11.20 19.48 -15.65
N ALA A 725 12.29 20.12 -15.23
CA ALA A 725 13.62 19.80 -15.73
C ALA A 725 14.39 19.04 -14.64
N SER A 726 14.90 17.85 -14.96
CA SER A 726 15.92 17.19 -14.14
C SER A 726 17.24 17.95 -14.26
N LEU A 727 17.99 18.07 -13.17
CA LEU A 727 19.33 18.68 -13.21
C LEU A 727 20.28 17.90 -14.15
N ALA A 728 20.08 16.60 -14.33
CA ALA A 728 20.82 15.80 -15.32
C ALA A 728 20.49 16.18 -16.78
N GLN A 729 19.23 16.47 -17.10
CA GLN A 729 18.83 16.95 -18.44
C GLN A 729 19.43 18.34 -18.73
N ILE A 730 19.38 19.25 -17.76
CA ILE A 730 20.00 20.59 -17.87
C ILE A 730 21.51 20.46 -18.11
N LEU A 731 22.19 19.56 -17.40
CA LEU A 731 23.62 19.29 -17.58
C LEU A 731 23.93 18.72 -18.98
N ALA A 732 23.12 17.79 -19.47
CA ALA A 732 23.28 17.22 -20.81
C ALA A 732 23.13 18.29 -21.90
N GLN A 733 22.16 19.20 -21.77
CA GLN A 733 21.96 20.32 -22.70
C GLN A 733 23.13 21.33 -22.65
N ALA A 734 23.55 21.73 -21.44
CA ALA A 734 24.68 22.63 -21.20
C ALA A 734 26.05 22.07 -21.61
N ASN A 735 26.15 20.76 -21.87
CA ASN A 735 27.35 20.09 -22.38
C ASN A 735 27.28 19.79 -23.89
N ARG A 736 26.08 19.62 -24.47
CA ARG A 736 25.88 19.45 -25.92
C ARG A 736 26.15 20.74 -26.71
N GLU A 737 25.71 21.91 -26.23
CA GLU A 737 25.88 23.17 -26.98
C GLU A 737 27.35 23.59 -27.21
N PRO A 738 28.27 23.53 -26.23
CA PRO A 738 29.68 23.83 -26.47
C PRO A 738 30.31 22.89 -27.51
N GLN A 739 29.99 21.60 -27.46
CA GLN A 739 30.50 20.61 -28.41
C GLN A 739 29.93 20.84 -29.82
N GLN A 740 28.65 21.16 -29.95
CA GLN A 740 28.05 21.53 -31.24
C GLN A 740 28.61 22.86 -31.79
N ARG A 741 28.95 23.83 -30.94
CA ARG A 741 29.64 25.06 -31.35
C ARG A 741 31.08 24.81 -31.79
N VAL A 742 31.83 23.98 -31.08
CA VAL A 742 33.17 23.56 -31.51
C VAL A 742 33.09 22.79 -32.83
N ARG A 743 32.07 21.94 -33.02
CA ARG A 743 31.85 21.21 -34.29
C ARG A 743 31.44 22.15 -35.44
N LYS A 744 30.56 23.13 -35.21
CA LYS A 744 30.21 24.17 -36.21
C LYS A 744 31.39 25.11 -36.52
N ALA A 745 32.15 25.52 -35.52
CA ALA A 745 33.34 26.35 -35.71
C ALA A 745 34.45 25.58 -36.43
N ARG A 746 34.65 24.29 -36.11
CA ARG A 746 35.61 23.42 -36.81
C ARG A 746 35.19 23.18 -38.26
N ASN A 747 33.90 22.95 -38.53
CA ASN A 747 33.40 22.86 -39.90
C ASN A 747 33.55 24.19 -40.66
N ALA A 748 33.24 25.34 -40.04
CA ALA A 748 33.40 26.65 -40.68
C ALA A 748 34.87 27.01 -40.94
N VAL A 749 35.79 26.64 -40.04
CA VAL A 749 37.24 26.77 -40.27
C VAL A 749 37.71 25.81 -41.38
N GLN A 750 37.10 24.63 -41.50
CA GLN A 750 37.43 23.66 -42.53
C GLN A 750 36.84 24.02 -43.91
N GLU A 751 35.75 24.81 -43.97
CA GLU A 751 35.28 25.48 -45.21
C GLU A 751 36.20 26.65 -45.61
N VAL A 752 36.78 27.38 -44.65
CA VAL A 752 37.72 28.49 -44.94
C VAL A 752 39.09 27.99 -45.41
N ILE A 753 39.60 26.88 -44.88
CA ILE A 753 40.91 26.30 -45.27
C ILE A 753 40.92 25.71 -46.70
N ILE A 754 39.76 25.52 -47.34
CA ILE A 754 39.66 25.01 -48.73
C ILE A 754 39.77 26.15 -49.77
N VAL A 755 39.78 27.43 -49.35
CA VAL A 755 39.70 28.59 -50.27
C VAL A 755 41.03 29.37 -50.44
N GLU A 756 42.04 29.11 -49.61
CA GLU A 756 43.37 29.74 -49.73
C GLU A 756 44.47 28.69 -49.90
N GLY A 757 44.69 28.25 -51.15
CA GLY A 757 45.66 27.18 -51.39
C GLY A 757 45.90 26.73 -52.83
N GLU A 758 45.92 27.62 -53.82
CA GLU A 758 46.69 27.38 -55.07
C GLU A 758 46.91 28.70 -55.84
N SER A 759 48.16 28.98 -56.21
CA SER A 759 48.58 30.20 -56.91
C SER A 759 49.28 29.90 -58.22
N SER A 760 49.04 30.77 -59.21
CA SER A 760 49.87 31.05 -60.39
C SER A 760 50.21 29.91 -61.37
N SER A 761 49.69 30.05 -62.59
CA SER A 761 50.53 30.05 -63.79
C SER A 761 50.04 31.13 -64.76
N GLU A 762 50.96 31.71 -65.52
CA GLU A 762 50.76 32.87 -66.39
C GLU A 762 50.13 32.50 -67.73
N SER A 763 49.35 33.39 -68.35
CA SER A 763 49.71 34.07 -69.62
C SER A 763 48.51 34.77 -70.28
N GLU A 764 48.70 36.05 -70.61
CA GLU A 764 48.14 36.85 -71.72
C GLU A 764 46.96 36.30 -72.56
N GLU A 765 45.83 37.03 -72.58
CA GLU A 765 45.44 37.88 -73.75
C GLU A 765 44.20 38.77 -73.45
N GLU A 766 44.20 39.97 -74.03
CA GLU A 766 43.12 40.99 -74.03
C GLU A 766 42.39 40.96 -75.43
N PRO A 767 41.36 41.77 -75.76
CA PRO A 767 40.57 42.74 -74.97
C PRO A 767 39.03 42.76 -75.25
N ALA A 768 38.36 43.79 -74.69
CA ALA A 768 37.13 44.44 -75.21
C ALA A 768 35.78 43.67 -75.09
N LEU A 769 34.58 44.27 -74.89
CA LEU A 769 34.02 45.63 -74.68
C LEU A 769 32.57 45.41 -74.11
N ALA A 770 31.84 46.30 -73.40
CA ALA A 770 32.01 47.69 -72.96
C ALA A 770 31.02 48.06 -71.79
N ARG A 771 31.19 49.28 -71.22
CA ARG A 771 30.18 50.34 -70.90
C ARG A 771 28.72 49.94 -70.49
N ARG A 772 28.04 50.56 -69.50
CA ARG A 772 28.33 51.76 -68.66
C ARG A 772 27.24 51.92 -67.55
N SER A 773 27.60 52.60 -66.44
CA SER A 773 26.83 53.61 -65.62
C SER A 773 25.28 53.60 -65.57
N ALA A 774 24.57 54.03 -64.50
CA ALA A 774 24.89 54.66 -63.21
C ALA A 774 23.59 54.66 -62.35
N ARG A 775 23.63 54.36 -61.05
CA ARG A 775 23.78 55.28 -59.90
C ARG A 775 22.54 56.13 -59.52
N ASN A 776 22.16 55.99 -58.22
CA ASN A 776 21.62 57.01 -57.29
C ASN A 776 20.10 57.16 -56.98
N ARG A 777 19.83 56.89 -55.68
CA ARG A 777 19.18 57.74 -54.65
C ARG A 777 17.64 57.71 -54.42
N ARG A 778 17.35 57.44 -53.13
CA ARG A 778 16.16 57.74 -52.28
C ARG A 778 15.80 59.26 -52.28
N PRO A 779 14.75 59.81 -51.58
CA PRO A 779 13.96 59.25 -50.45
C PRO A 779 12.46 59.69 -50.25
N THR A 780 11.86 59.28 -49.11
CA THR A 780 10.73 59.94 -48.35
C THR A 780 9.33 60.06 -49.01
N LYS A 781 8.16 60.18 -48.34
CA LYS A 781 7.66 59.99 -46.93
C LYS A 781 6.09 60.00 -46.95
N TYR A 782 5.46 59.46 -45.88
CA TYR A 782 4.16 59.87 -45.26
C TYR A 782 2.75 59.52 -45.84
N CYS A 783 1.99 58.80 -44.97
CA CYS A 783 0.61 59.04 -44.45
C CYS A 783 -0.71 58.77 -45.22
N MET A 784 -1.65 58.17 -44.46
CA MET A 784 -3.13 58.30 -44.48
C MET A 784 -3.89 57.73 -45.69
N GLU A 785 -5.14 57.23 -45.63
CA GLU A 785 -6.10 56.82 -44.56
C GLU A 785 -7.25 56.00 -45.24
N ARG A 786 -8.13 55.30 -44.47
CA ARG A 786 -9.48 54.78 -44.87
C ARG A 786 -9.56 53.69 -45.95
N ASP A 787 -10.64 52.93 -46.14
CA ASP A 787 -11.86 52.56 -45.35
C ASP A 787 -12.47 51.30 -46.01
N SER A 788 -13.30 50.52 -45.28
CA SER A 788 -14.33 49.58 -45.83
C SER A 788 -13.83 48.38 -46.70
N SER A 789 -14.56 47.28 -46.98
CA SER A 789 -15.71 46.56 -46.37
C SER A 789 -15.94 45.24 -47.16
N ALA A 790 -16.56 44.21 -46.55
CA ALA A 790 -17.18 43.00 -47.21
C ALA A 790 -16.19 42.05 -47.95
N ASP A 791 -16.09 40.74 -47.68
CA ASP A 791 -17.01 39.57 -47.79
C ASP A 791 -16.58 38.66 -48.99
N GLU A 792 -17.13 37.44 -49.09
CA GLU A 792 -16.77 36.30 -49.98
C GLU A 792 -15.50 35.53 -49.52
N GLU A 793 -15.49 34.25 -49.08
CA GLU A 793 -16.23 32.98 -49.31
C GLU A 793 -15.53 32.02 -50.33
N SER A 794 -15.48 30.71 -50.00
CA SER A 794 -14.73 29.59 -50.64
C SER A 794 -13.19 29.65 -50.62
N ASP A 795 -12.41 28.58 -50.35
CA ASP A 795 -12.67 27.15 -50.09
C ASP A 795 -11.87 26.65 -48.85
#